data_AF-A0A2D5ZGW1-F1
#
_entry.id   AF-A0A2D5ZGW1-F1
#
_cell.length_a   1.000
_cell.length_b   1.000
_cell.length_c   1.000
_cell.angle_alpha   90.00
_cell.angle_beta   90.00
_cell.angle_gamma   90.00
#
_symmetry.space_group_name_H-M   'P 1'
#
loop_
_entity.id
_entity.type
_entity.pdbx_description
1 polymer ?
#
loop_
_entity_poly.entity_id
_entity_poly.type
_entity_poly.pdbx_seq_one_letter_code
_entity_poly.pdbx_strand_id
1 'polypeptide(L)'
;MVNLPTSIETYLQEAGFSATEMLLLKRLLEGETLTLRELAAKTGKSTGVLDQATKKLIDRKIVTKESINDTSKYAISSLETIQKWMESDMKQRHAVLDRKKQDFEAFISTVQHETGRPEMEYFEGLAGIQQAFTKLLEKDEREWLHFIPATMKEEDDPLLEFRVGLFRERRKKKTFMRVISPDIPLGRRYQSRDIFEYRGTRLVQPEDFPVSFEQFIVGDTVACIDLVEQKASFIRYPDLADSQRKIFEMLWCKAGEECSDEECQLQSEVSAPQTPGMETKVFSGVREFFLSRKSIVTLALLGVASALMTWGLYVNNQSLNFQRMQDKVVAIARTAALEIDVGDLNQLKKESDYKKPEWRKVVAKLKNIKDINSDIVYVYIFRKVENDPIQMEFVADASSMNPYANFDEDPSNDVDANGDGIVDPEGADYLQWPGQEYPEPPDAAYKSFEGLSASDFYEDQWGKVVSGYAPILNAKGNVAAVLAVDIKALRLDELTSQTFMPFYIFLGLFILFTLVRLAAFHRSLCKEILRIAKERNILVTCGICAAAAAVMTLLLYNNFSSLNTQRVRDQVKAIAATAAQEFDTKDLNAIQNIEDINKPEWAKLVNQLLSVRERNPDIRFVYILRPTKDPKIFTFVSDADSMDPYAQIDLNQDGIIDEADSLNPPGDPYDVSEIPGVTLGMKGPSVDEEPFTDQWGTFISGFAPIKDGKGNTVAVLGVDRIADDVQELTFRTFKPIQYFLGIFLFLVVFRFAIFNQSLSQWILELSWLKRMFKIHP
;
A
#
# COMPACT_ATOMS: atom_id res chain seq x y z
N MET A 1 -8.23 -23.76 -104.34
CA MET A 1 -7.84 -22.72 -103.38
C MET A 1 -6.73 -23.29 -102.51
N VAL A 2 -5.52 -22.76 -102.61
CA VAL A 2 -4.42 -23.14 -101.72
C VAL A 2 -4.55 -22.28 -100.47
N ASN A 3 -5.21 -22.79 -99.43
CA ASN A 3 -5.24 -22.11 -98.13
C ASN A 3 -3.93 -22.39 -97.40
N LEU A 4 -3.38 -21.35 -96.75
CA LEU A 4 -2.26 -21.50 -95.81
C LEU A 4 -2.68 -22.46 -94.69
N PRO A 5 -1.91 -23.53 -94.39
CA PRO A 5 -2.18 -24.37 -93.24
C PRO A 5 -2.08 -23.56 -91.93
N THR A 6 -2.94 -23.85 -90.96
CA THR A 6 -2.99 -23.15 -89.66
C THR A 6 -1.64 -23.12 -88.95
N SER A 7 -0.81 -24.17 -89.09
CA SER A 7 0.54 -24.21 -88.51
C SER A 7 1.46 -23.13 -89.10
N ILE A 8 1.40 -22.89 -90.40
CA ILE A 8 2.21 -21.85 -91.06
C ILE A 8 1.72 -20.45 -90.69
N GLU A 9 0.41 -20.27 -90.50
CA GLU A 9 -0.14 -18.99 -90.01
C GLU A 9 0.38 -18.66 -88.61
N THR A 10 0.39 -19.64 -87.71
CA THR A 10 0.95 -19.47 -86.36
C THR A 10 2.42 -19.09 -86.43
N TYR A 11 3.22 -19.75 -87.27
CA TYR A 11 4.65 -19.44 -87.41
C TYR A 11 4.90 -18.05 -87.98
N LEU A 12 4.10 -17.59 -88.94
CA LEU A 12 4.20 -16.23 -89.45
C LEU A 12 3.78 -15.21 -88.38
N GLN A 13 2.76 -15.51 -87.57
CA GLN A 13 2.37 -14.65 -86.45
C GLN A 13 3.48 -14.53 -85.40
N GLU A 14 4.11 -15.65 -85.01
CA GLU A 14 5.29 -15.68 -84.11
C GLU A 14 6.51 -14.95 -84.71
N ALA A 15 6.65 -15.00 -86.03
CA ALA A 15 7.68 -14.26 -86.77
C ALA A 15 7.36 -12.77 -86.94
N GLY A 16 6.22 -12.28 -86.42
CA GLY A 16 5.86 -10.86 -86.39
C GLY A 16 5.12 -10.37 -87.64
N PHE A 17 4.40 -11.25 -88.35
CA PHE A 17 3.41 -10.84 -89.35
C PHE A 17 2.11 -10.42 -88.67
N SER A 18 1.58 -9.27 -89.06
CA SER A 18 0.28 -8.77 -88.65
C SER A 18 -0.86 -9.54 -89.32
N ALA A 19 -2.05 -9.52 -88.70
CA ALA A 19 -3.26 -10.12 -89.27
C ALA A 19 -3.59 -9.62 -90.68
N THR A 20 -3.29 -8.34 -90.97
CA THR A 20 -3.50 -7.74 -92.29
C THR A 20 -2.50 -8.28 -93.33
N GLU A 21 -1.22 -8.43 -92.97
CA GLU A 21 -0.20 -9.00 -93.87
C GLU A 21 -0.51 -10.46 -94.21
N MET A 22 -0.94 -11.25 -93.21
CA MET A 22 -1.35 -12.64 -93.42
C MET A 22 -2.58 -12.74 -94.32
N LEU A 23 -3.58 -11.88 -94.12
CA LEU A 23 -4.76 -11.82 -94.98
C LEU A 23 -4.38 -11.48 -96.42
N LEU A 24 -3.43 -10.58 -96.62
CA LEU A 24 -2.94 -10.17 -97.94
C LEU A 24 -2.17 -11.29 -98.63
N LEU A 25 -1.29 -11.98 -97.90
CA LEU A 25 -0.56 -13.17 -98.33
C LEU A 25 -1.51 -14.29 -98.78
N LYS A 26 -2.56 -14.60 -97.99
CA LYS A 26 -3.57 -15.60 -98.37
C LYS A 26 -4.22 -15.27 -99.72
N ARG A 27 -4.57 -14.00 -99.94
CA ARG A 27 -5.20 -13.56 -101.20
C ARG A 27 -4.25 -13.60 -102.39
N LEU A 28 -2.98 -13.23 -102.20
CA LEU A 28 -2.00 -13.29 -103.28
C LEU A 28 -1.55 -14.73 -103.61
N LEU A 29 -1.59 -15.65 -102.63
CA LEU A 29 -1.32 -17.09 -102.84
C LEU A 29 -2.41 -17.80 -103.66
N GLU A 30 -3.61 -17.21 -103.80
CA GLU A 30 -4.67 -17.72 -104.67
C GLU A 30 -4.32 -17.59 -106.18
N GLY A 31 -3.19 -16.96 -106.52
CA GLY A 31 -2.63 -16.92 -107.87
C GLY A 31 -3.04 -15.69 -108.70
N GLU A 32 -3.72 -14.72 -108.09
CA GLU A 32 -4.18 -13.51 -108.78
C GLU A 32 -3.26 -12.31 -108.48
N THR A 33 -2.82 -11.61 -109.54
CA THR A 33 -2.14 -10.32 -109.41
C THR A 33 -3.19 -9.20 -109.24
N LEU A 34 -3.20 -8.57 -108.07
CA LEU A 34 -4.25 -7.66 -107.65
C LEU A 34 -3.74 -6.23 -107.44
N THR A 35 -4.54 -5.25 -107.86
CA THR A 35 -4.34 -3.85 -107.51
C THR A 35 -4.71 -3.60 -106.04
N LEU A 36 -4.21 -2.50 -105.47
CA LEU A 36 -4.54 -2.11 -104.09
C LEU A 36 -6.06 -1.94 -103.86
N ARG A 37 -6.78 -1.49 -104.90
CA ARG A 37 -8.23 -1.29 -104.87
C ARG A 37 -8.99 -2.63 -104.91
N GLU A 38 -8.52 -3.59 -105.70
CA GLU A 38 -9.08 -4.94 -105.73
C GLU A 38 -8.81 -5.69 -104.42
N LEU A 39 -7.62 -5.53 -103.84
CA LEU A 39 -7.30 -6.05 -102.50
C LEU A 39 -8.24 -5.46 -101.44
N ALA A 40 -8.53 -4.15 -101.49
CA ALA A 40 -9.47 -3.51 -100.58
C ALA A 40 -10.88 -4.08 -100.70
N ALA A 41 -11.37 -4.29 -101.93
CA ALA A 41 -12.67 -4.91 -102.18
C ALA A 41 -12.74 -6.37 -101.68
N LYS A 42 -11.69 -7.16 -101.87
CA LYS A 42 -11.66 -8.59 -101.48
C LYS A 42 -11.39 -8.85 -100.00
N THR A 43 -10.76 -7.90 -99.30
CA THR A 43 -10.37 -8.06 -97.88
C THR A 43 -11.23 -7.23 -96.92
N GLY A 44 -12.00 -6.26 -97.42
CA GLY A 44 -12.80 -5.34 -96.59
C GLY A 44 -11.96 -4.38 -95.75
N LYS A 45 -10.65 -4.24 -96.03
CA LYS A 45 -9.72 -3.33 -95.34
C LYS A 45 -9.52 -2.04 -96.12
N SER A 46 -9.22 -0.95 -95.41
CA SER A 46 -8.95 0.34 -96.05
C SER A 46 -7.67 0.29 -96.90
N THR A 47 -7.65 1.04 -98.00
CA THR A 47 -6.51 1.11 -98.91
C THR A 47 -5.22 1.54 -98.20
N GLY A 48 -5.29 2.46 -97.23
CA GLY A 48 -4.12 2.89 -96.45
C GLY A 48 -3.50 1.78 -95.60
N VAL A 49 -4.31 0.93 -94.98
CA VAL A 49 -3.81 -0.21 -94.17
C VAL A 49 -3.21 -1.29 -95.07
N LEU A 50 -3.79 -1.50 -96.25
CA LEU A 50 -3.28 -2.44 -97.25
C LEU A 50 -1.99 -1.94 -97.93
N ASP A 51 -1.83 -0.64 -98.14
CA ASP A 51 -0.58 -0.05 -98.64
C ASP A 51 0.56 -0.24 -97.64
N GLN A 52 0.30 -0.03 -96.35
CA GLN A 52 1.31 -0.28 -95.32
C GLN A 52 1.69 -1.75 -95.21
N ALA A 53 0.72 -2.67 -95.31
CA ALA A 53 0.96 -4.11 -95.28
C ALA A 53 1.73 -4.58 -96.54
N THR A 54 1.37 -4.09 -97.73
CA THR A 54 2.10 -4.43 -98.96
C THR A 54 3.53 -3.90 -98.95
N LYS A 55 3.77 -2.67 -98.47
CA LYS A 55 5.14 -2.13 -98.29
C LYS A 55 5.99 -3.01 -97.39
N LYS A 56 5.48 -3.42 -96.23
CA LYS A 56 6.21 -4.33 -95.33
C LYS A 56 6.49 -5.68 -95.97
N LEU A 57 5.57 -6.22 -96.75
CA LEU A 57 5.79 -7.48 -97.49
C LEU A 57 6.79 -7.33 -98.64
N ILE A 58 6.86 -6.16 -99.27
CA ILE A 58 7.89 -5.80 -100.25
C ILE A 58 9.26 -5.65 -99.57
N ASP A 59 9.34 -5.01 -98.41
CA ASP A 59 10.58 -4.89 -97.64
C ASP A 59 11.11 -6.26 -97.19
N ARG A 60 10.20 -7.18 -96.85
CA ARG A 60 10.51 -8.60 -96.59
C ARG A 60 10.84 -9.39 -97.87
N LYS A 61 10.75 -8.75 -99.04
CA LYS A 61 10.95 -9.31 -100.39
C LYS A 61 9.94 -10.38 -100.80
N ILE A 62 8.87 -10.57 -100.03
CA ILE A 62 7.82 -11.60 -100.21
C ILE A 62 6.84 -11.24 -101.33
N VAL A 63 6.57 -9.94 -101.50
CA VAL A 63 5.68 -9.40 -102.52
C VAL A 63 6.49 -8.49 -103.45
N THR A 64 6.21 -8.56 -104.75
CA THR A 64 6.72 -7.63 -105.76
C THR A 64 5.59 -6.75 -106.28
N LYS A 65 5.96 -5.55 -106.73
CA LYS A 65 5.08 -4.62 -107.41
C LYS A 65 5.41 -4.67 -108.90
N GLU A 66 4.46 -5.12 -109.71
CA GLU A 66 4.60 -5.22 -111.16
C GLU A 66 3.66 -4.21 -111.84
N SER A 67 4.08 -3.64 -112.97
CA SER A 67 3.22 -2.78 -113.78
C SER A 67 2.66 -3.60 -114.94
N ILE A 68 1.35 -3.82 -114.93
CA ILE A 68 0.63 -4.56 -115.96
C ILE A 68 -0.48 -3.64 -116.47
N ASN A 69 -0.48 -3.34 -117.77
CA ASN A 69 -1.44 -2.42 -118.42
C ASN A 69 -1.55 -1.05 -117.70
N ASP A 70 -0.42 -0.38 -117.45
CA ASP A 70 -0.30 0.91 -116.74
C ASP A 70 -0.88 0.96 -115.30
N THR A 71 -1.20 -0.20 -114.72
CA THR A 71 -1.67 -0.32 -113.34
C THR A 71 -0.70 -1.13 -112.48
N SER A 72 -0.44 -0.61 -111.28
CA SER A 72 0.40 -1.28 -110.30
C SER A 72 -0.36 -2.44 -109.66
N LYS A 73 0.12 -3.66 -109.91
CA LYS A 73 -0.39 -4.89 -109.31
C LYS A 73 0.65 -5.50 -108.38
N TYR A 74 0.17 -6.16 -107.34
CA TYR A 74 1.01 -6.85 -106.37
C TYR A 74 0.91 -8.36 -106.60
N ALA A 75 2.05 -9.02 -106.59
CA ALA A 75 2.18 -10.46 -106.78
C ALA A 75 3.16 -11.02 -105.74
N ILE A 76 3.03 -12.30 -105.38
CA ILE A 76 4.07 -12.97 -104.60
C ILE A 76 5.25 -13.27 -105.54
N SER A 77 6.45 -12.93 -105.11
CA SER A 77 7.68 -13.04 -105.92
C SER A 77 7.94 -14.49 -106.35
N SER A 78 7.74 -15.46 -105.43
CA SER A 78 7.69 -16.91 -105.68
C SER A 78 7.23 -17.65 -104.42
N LEU A 79 6.77 -18.91 -104.55
CA LEU A 79 6.39 -19.75 -103.41
C LEU A 79 7.55 -20.02 -102.42
N GLU A 80 8.81 -19.98 -102.89
CA GLU A 80 10.00 -20.16 -102.04
C GLU A 80 10.37 -18.91 -101.23
N THR A 81 9.74 -17.76 -101.51
CA THR A 81 10.21 -16.48 -100.97
C THR A 81 9.94 -16.34 -99.47
N ILE A 82 8.86 -16.94 -98.98
CA ILE A 82 8.57 -17.01 -97.54
C ILE A 82 9.64 -17.85 -96.82
N GLN A 83 10.06 -18.97 -97.43
CA GLN A 83 11.13 -19.81 -96.89
C GLN A 83 12.47 -19.05 -96.88
N LYS A 84 12.85 -18.39 -97.97
CA LYS A 84 14.09 -17.59 -98.05
C LYS A 84 14.10 -16.42 -97.05
N TRP A 85 12.95 -15.78 -96.85
CA TRP A 85 12.81 -14.76 -95.81
C TRP A 85 13.01 -15.37 -94.42
N MET A 86 12.39 -16.53 -94.13
CA MET A 86 12.52 -17.21 -92.84
C MET A 86 13.97 -17.63 -92.55
N GLU A 87 14.68 -18.18 -93.53
CA GLU A 87 16.10 -18.53 -93.41
C GLU A 87 16.96 -17.29 -93.08
N SER A 88 16.66 -16.15 -93.71
CA SER A 88 17.35 -14.88 -93.43
C SER A 88 17.02 -14.34 -92.03
N ASP A 89 15.75 -14.38 -91.62
CA ASP A 89 15.32 -13.91 -90.29
C ASP A 89 15.93 -14.78 -89.18
N MET A 90 15.94 -16.11 -89.35
CA MET A 90 16.60 -17.03 -88.43
C MET A 90 18.09 -16.72 -88.28
N LYS A 91 18.80 -16.51 -89.40
CA LYS A 91 20.24 -16.19 -89.38
C LYS A 91 20.51 -14.86 -88.67
N GLN A 92 19.67 -13.84 -88.90
CA GLN A 92 19.78 -12.55 -88.26
C GLN A 92 19.50 -12.62 -86.75
N ARG A 93 18.44 -13.33 -86.34
CA ARG A 93 18.11 -13.54 -84.92
C ARG A 93 19.19 -14.33 -84.21
N HIS A 94 19.74 -15.38 -84.84
CA HIS A 94 20.84 -16.15 -84.28
C HIS A 94 22.08 -15.28 -84.04
N ALA A 95 22.45 -14.44 -85.01
CA ALA A 95 23.57 -13.50 -84.86
C ALA A 95 23.36 -12.49 -83.72
N VAL A 96 22.12 -12.01 -83.52
CA VAL A 96 21.78 -11.11 -82.39
C VAL A 96 21.85 -11.85 -81.05
N LEU A 97 21.38 -13.08 -80.98
CA LEU A 97 21.45 -13.91 -79.78
C LEU A 97 22.89 -14.27 -79.43
N ASP A 98 23.72 -14.59 -80.43
CA ASP A 98 25.15 -14.83 -80.24
C ASP A 98 25.87 -13.59 -79.75
N ARG A 99 25.56 -12.39 -80.29
CA ARG A 99 26.12 -11.15 -79.78
C ARG A 99 25.72 -10.89 -78.32
N LYS A 100 24.44 -11.09 -77.98
CA LYS A 100 23.97 -11.01 -76.58
C LYS A 100 24.69 -12.01 -75.68
N LYS A 101 24.90 -13.24 -76.15
CA LYS A 101 25.66 -14.26 -75.43
C LYS A 101 27.10 -13.80 -75.20
N GLN A 102 27.78 -13.27 -76.21
CA GLN A 102 29.13 -12.72 -76.09
C GLN A 102 29.18 -11.52 -75.13
N ASP A 103 28.18 -10.64 -75.13
CA ASP A 103 28.08 -9.53 -74.19
C ASP A 103 27.91 -10.03 -72.74
N PHE A 104 27.11 -11.08 -72.54
CA PHE A 104 26.98 -11.75 -71.24
C PHE A 104 28.26 -12.46 -70.81
N GLU A 105 28.98 -13.11 -71.72
CA GLU A 105 30.28 -13.73 -71.44
C GLU A 105 31.32 -12.68 -71.06
N ALA A 106 31.37 -11.54 -71.75
CA ALA A 106 32.23 -10.41 -71.40
C ALA A 106 31.86 -9.81 -70.03
N PHE A 107 30.58 -9.63 -69.74
CA PHE A 107 30.10 -9.20 -68.43
C PHE A 107 30.49 -10.19 -67.32
N ILE A 108 30.28 -11.49 -67.52
CA ILE A 108 30.68 -12.53 -66.56
C ILE A 108 32.21 -12.54 -66.35
N SER A 109 33.01 -12.35 -67.40
CA SER A 109 34.47 -12.26 -67.26
C SER A 109 34.92 -11.03 -66.44
N THR A 110 34.16 -9.93 -66.52
CA THR A 110 34.42 -8.71 -65.73
C THR A 110 34.03 -8.93 -64.28
N VAL A 111 32.88 -9.55 -64.02
CA VAL A 111 32.41 -9.90 -62.67
C VAL A 111 33.32 -10.96 -62.02
N GLN A 112 33.84 -11.93 -62.77
CA GLN A 112 34.80 -12.92 -62.28
C GLN A 112 36.14 -12.30 -61.86
N HIS A 113 36.50 -11.14 -62.41
CA HIS A 113 37.68 -10.39 -61.97
C HIS A 113 37.44 -9.57 -60.69
N GLU A 114 36.18 -9.31 -60.32
CA GLU A 114 35.81 -8.61 -59.09
C GLU A 114 35.50 -9.55 -57.92
N THR A 115 35.22 -10.84 -58.15
CA THR A 115 34.85 -11.85 -57.13
C THR A 115 35.94 -12.25 -56.11
N GLY A 116 36.99 -11.45 -55.93
CA GLY A 116 38.03 -11.66 -54.92
C GLY A 116 38.59 -10.39 -54.30
N ARG A 117 38.01 -9.21 -54.61
CA ARG A 117 38.50 -7.95 -54.05
C ARG A 117 37.99 -7.77 -52.62
N PRO A 118 38.86 -7.46 -51.63
CA PRO A 118 38.43 -7.06 -50.30
C PRO A 118 37.48 -5.86 -50.38
N GLU A 119 36.29 -5.98 -49.79
CA GLU A 119 35.42 -4.82 -49.59
C GLU A 119 35.92 -4.07 -48.34
N MET A 120 36.14 -2.76 -48.47
CA MET A 120 36.57 -1.91 -47.37
C MET A 120 35.51 -0.85 -47.06
N GLU A 121 35.13 -0.75 -45.80
CA GLU A 121 34.26 0.31 -45.28
C GLU A 121 35.02 1.15 -44.27
N TYR A 122 34.83 2.48 -44.29
CA TYR A 122 35.50 3.42 -43.40
C TYR A 122 34.49 4.20 -42.58
N PHE A 123 34.80 4.42 -41.32
CA PHE A 123 33.99 5.15 -40.35
C PHE A 123 34.88 6.16 -39.61
N GLU A 124 34.41 7.41 -39.52
CA GLU A 124 35.16 8.50 -38.89
C GLU A 124 34.35 9.14 -37.75
N GLY A 125 35.05 9.54 -36.70
CA GLY A 125 34.47 10.13 -35.49
C GLY A 125 33.79 9.12 -34.57
N LEU A 126 33.46 9.56 -33.35
CA LEU A 126 32.77 8.73 -32.34
C LEU A 126 31.44 8.16 -32.84
N ALA A 127 30.66 8.95 -33.59
CA ALA A 127 29.39 8.49 -34.19
C ALA A 127 29.62 7.42 -35.28
N GLY A 128 30.69 7.56 -36.07
CA GLY A 128 31.10 6.54 -37.04
C GLY A 128 31.49 5.24 -36.36
N ILE A 129 32.23 5.30 -35.25
CA ILE A 129 32.59 4.12 -34.46
C ILE A 129 31.34 3.45 -33.85
N GLN A 130 30.37 4.21 -33.34
CA GLN A 130 29.08 3.64 -32.89
C GLN A 130 28.37 2.92 -34.03
N GLN A 131 28.32 3.51 -35.22
CA GLN A 131 27.74 2.89 -36.41
C GLN A 131 28.49 1.60 -36.80
N ALA A 132 29.81 1.59 -36.72
CA ALA A 132 30.62 0.39 -36.93
C ALA A 132 30.19 -0.73 -35.96
N PHE A 133 30.12 -0.47 -34.66
CA PHE A 133 29.65 -1.45 -33.69
C PHE A 133 28.22 -1.96 -33.95
N THR A 134 27.30 -1.09 -34.37
CA THR A 134 25.95 -1.49 -34.78
C THR A 134 25.99 -2.42 -36.00
N LYS A 135 26.81 -2.12 -37.01
CA LYS A 135 26.99 -3.01 -38.16
C LYS A 135 27.61 -4.37 -37.80
N LEU A 136 28.55 -4.41 -36.86
CA LEU A 136 29.07 -5.69 -36.35
C LEU A 136 27.95 -6.51 -35.69
N LEU A 137 27.06 -5.86 -34.91
CA LEU A 137 25.90 -6.50 -34.30
C LEU A 137 24.89 -7.06 -35.30
N GLU A 138 24.77 -6.47 -36.48
CA GLU A 138 23.88 -6.95 -37.55
C GLU A 138 24.37 -8.28 -38.13
N LYS A 139 25.67 -8.58 -38.05
CA LYS A 139 26.21 -9.88 -38.44
C LYS A 139 25.70 -10.96 -37.48
N ASP A 140 25.00 -11.95 -38.01
CA ASP A 140 24.41 -13.07 -37.24
C ASP A 140 25.45 -14.14 -36.88
N GLU A 141 26.52 -13.71 -36.23
CA GLU A 141 27.62 -14.58 -35.80
C GLU A 141 27.48 -14.91 -34.31
N ARG A 142 27.69 -16.19 -33.98
CA ARG A 142 27.59 -16.69 -32.61
C ARG A 142 28.85 -16.42 -31.78
N GLU A 143 29.95 -16.07 -32.44
CA GLU A 143 31.24 -15.80 -31.80
C GLU A 143 31.91 -14.58 -32.40
N TRP A 144 32.44 -13.72 -31.52
CA TRP A 144 33.32 -12.61 -31.87
C TRP A 144 34.70 -12.83 -31.25
N LEU A 145 35.76 -12.66 -32.04
CA LEU A 145 37.13 -12.65 -31.54
C LEU A 145 37.61 -11.20 -31.47
N HIS A 146 38.30 -10.84 -30.40
CA HIS A 146 38.65 -9.45 -30.14
C HIS A 146 40.06 -9.34 -29.56
N PHE A 147 40.90 -8.51 -30.18
CA PHE A 147 42.16 -8.06 -29.60
C PHE A 147 41.96 -6.65 -29.03
N ILE A 148 42.29 -6.46 -27.75
CA ILE A 148 42.22 -5.15 -27.11
C ILE A 148 43.57 -4.80 -26.44
N PRO A 149 44.20 -3.66 -26.77
CA PRO A 149 45.45 -3.25 -26.14
C PRO A 149 45.27 -2.71 -24.71
N ALA A 150 44.04 -2.42 -24.29
CA ALA A 150 43.68 -1.89 -22.98
C ALA A 150 44.46 -0.61 -22.61
N THR A 151 44.43 0.40 -23.49
CA THR A 151 45.21 1.66 -23.38
C THR A 151 44.60 2.70 -22.45
N MET A 152 43.33 2.54 -22.04
CA MET A 152 42.62 3.46 -21.14
C MET A 152 41.74 2.69 -20.16
N LYS A 153 41.28 3.35 -19.08
CA LYS A 153 40.30 2.75 -18.15
C LYS A 153 38.92 2.75 -18.81
N GLU A 154 38.08 1.80 -18.44
CA GLU A 154 36.71 1.72 -18.98
C GLU A 154 35.85 2.94 -18.61
N GLU A 155 36.13 3.57 -17.46
CA GLU A 155 35.46 4.79 -17.01
C GLU A 155 35.82 6.02 -17.88
N ASP A 156 36.96 5.96 -18.56
CA ASP A 156 37.48 7.03 -19.43
C ASP A 156 37.11 6.79 -20.91
N ASP A 157 36.40 5.70 -21.24
CA ASP A 157 35.95 5.41 -22.61
C ASP A 157 34.82 6.39 -23.03
N PRO A 158 35.01 7.22 -24.07
CA PRO A 158 34.01 8.16 -24.53
C PRO A 158 32.73 7.48 -25.07
N LEU A 159 32.77 6.18 -25.33
CA LEU A 159 31.64 5.35 -25.77
C LEU A 159 31.12 4.40 -24.67
N LEU A 160 31.48 4.59 -23.39
CA LEU A 160 31.11 3.71 -22.28
C LEU A 160 29.61 3.33 -22.25
N GLU A 161 28.71 4.32 -22.24
CA GLU A 161 27.26 4.06 -22.19
C GLU A 161 26.78 3.23 -23.41
N PHE A 162 27.32 3.53 -24.58
CA PHE A 162 27.02 2.81 -25.81
C PHE A 162 27.55 1.37 -25.77
N ARG A 163 28.79 1.15 -25.31
CA ARG A 163 29.40 -0.19 -25.17
C ARG A 163 28.65 -1.07 -24.16
N VAL A 164 28.09 -0.49 -23.09
CA VAL A 164 27.20 -1.22 -22.16
C VAL A 164 25.92 -1.69 -22.87
N GLY A 165 25.35 -0.86 -23.75
CA GLY A 165 24.23 -1.24 -24.61
C GLY A 165 24.59 -2.36 -25.59
N LEU A 166 25.71 -2.22 -26.28
CA LEU A 166 26.27 -3.21 -27.21
C LEU A 166 26.43 -4.59 -26.56
N PHE A 167 27.01 -4.65 -25.36
CA PHE A 167 27.12 -5.88 -24.58
C PHE A 167 25.75 -6.54 -24.32
N ARG A 168 24.74 -5.76 -23.89
CA ARG A 168 23.40 -6.29 -23.60
C ARG A 168 22.75 -6.90 -24.84
N GLU A 169 22.88 -6.25 -25.99
CA GLU A 169 22.36 -6.77 -27.26
C GLU A 169 23.10 -8.05 -27.71
N ARG A 170 24.44 -8.08 -27.62
CA ARG A 170 25.22 -9.30 -27.89
C ARG A 170 24.78 -10.48 -27.02
N ARG A 171 24.55 -10.24 -25.72
CA ARG A 171 24.07 -11.26 -24.78
C ARG A 171 22.67 -11.77 -25.14
N LYS A 172 21.75 -10.89 -25.58
CA LYS A 172 20.43 -11.30 -26.07
C LYS A 172 20.53 -12.21 -27.30
N LYS A 173 21.45 -11.88 -28.22
CA LYS A 173 21.75 -12.68 -29.42
C LYS A 173 22.57 -13.94 -29.13
N LYS A 174 23.01 -14.16 -27.88
CA LYS A 174 23.89 -15.27 -27.46
C LYS A 174 25.22 -15.31 -28.22
N THR A 175 25.74 -14.14 -28.58
CA THR A 175 27.04 -14.00 -29.26
C THR A 175 28.16 -13.86 -28.24
N PHE A 176 28.91 -14.93 -27.99
CA PHE A 176 30.01 -14.94 -27.03
C PHE A 176 31.25 -14.20 -27.57
N MET A 177 32.03 -13.56 -26.69
CA MET A 177 33.32 -12.95 -27.07
C MET A 177 34.48 -13.75 -26.51
N ARG A 178 35.48 -14.02 -27.34
CA ARG A 178 36.82 -14.35 -26.87
C ARG A 178 37.71 -13.13 -27.08
N VAL A 179 38.45 -12.76 -26.04
CA VAL A 179 39.29 -11.57 -26.03
C VAL A 179 40.75 -11.91 -25.70
N ILE A 180 41.68 -11.36 -26.45
CA ILE A 180 43.11 -11.37 -26.11
C ILE A 180 43.50 -9.95 -25.72
N SER A 181 44.20 -9.82 -24.59
CA SER A 181 44.70 -8.55 -24.06
C SER A 181 46.13 -8.76 -23.53
N PRO A 182 47.00 -7.74 -23.57
CA PRO A 182 48.31 -7.86 -22.93
C PRO A 182 48.19 -7.96 -21.40
N ASP A 183 49.09 -8.69 -20.75
CA ASP A 183 49.16 -8.88 -19.31
C ASP A 183 49.72 -7.64 -18.58
N ILE A 184 49.00 -6.53 -18.70
CA ILE A 184 49.29 -5.24 -18.06
C ILE A 184 48.19 -4.92 -17.03
N PRO A 185 48.39 -3.96 -16.10
CA PRO A 185 47.39 -3.63 -15.09
C PRO A 185 45.98 -3.33 -15.65
N LEU A 186 45.91 -2.63 -16.79
CA LEU A 186 44.64 -2.35 -17.47
C LEU A 186 44.03 -3.60 -18.13
N GLY A 187 44.86 -4.50 -18.69
CA GLY A 187 44.41 -5.77 -19.25
C GLY A 187 43.85 -6.74 -18.19
N ARG A 188 44.51 -6.85 -17.03
CA ARG A 188 44.00 -7.62 -15.87
C ARG A 188 42.69 -7.06 -15.34
N ARG A 189 42.59 -5.73 -15.26
CA ARG A 189 41.34 -5.04 -14.90
C ARG A 189 40.24 -5.36 -15.91
N TYR A 190 40.53 -5.32 -17.21
CA TYR A 190 39.57 -5.66 -18.26
C TYR A 190 39.10 -7.13 -18.17
N GLN A 191 40.01 -8.08 -17.92
CA GLN A 191 39.70 -9.50 -17.70
C GLN A 191 38.82 -9.71 -16.44
N SER A 192 39.05 -8.97 -15.36
CA SER A 192 38.26 -9.09 -14.12
C SER A 192 36.76 -8.81 -14.32
N ARG A 193 36.41 -8.13 -15.43
CA ARG A 193 35.03 -7.79 -15.80
C ARG A 193 34.33 -8.83 -16.68
N ASP A 194 35.03 -9.87 -17.15
CA ASP A 194 34.49 -10.91 -18.03
C ASP A 194 33.21 -11.57 -17.49
N ILE A 195 33.19 -11.78 -16.17
CA ILE A 195 32.06 -12.33 -15.39
C ILE A 195 30.77 -11.51 -15.63
N PHE A 196 30.88 -10.23 -15.94
CA PHE A 196 29.76 -9.31 -16.13
C PHE A 196 29.44 -9.06 -17.60
N GLU A 197 30.38 -9.30 -18.53
CA GLU A 197 30.31 -8.80 -19.92
C GLU A 197 30.18 -9.89 -21.01
N TYR A 198 29.76 -11.11 -20.63
CA TYR A 198 29.47 -12.24 -21.56
C TYR A 198 30.60 -12.46 -22.58
N ARG A 199 31.83 -12.50 -22.04
CA ARG A 199 33.08 -12.72 -22.74
C ARG A 199 34.05 -13.52 -21.88
N GLY A 200 35.09 -14.06 -22.49
CA GLY A 200 36.27 -14.57 -21.79
C GLY A 200 37.53 -13.93 -22.36
N THR A 201 38.40 -13.44 -21.49
CA THR A 201 39.65 -12.77 -21.84
C THR A 201 40.83 -13.64 -21.41
N ARG A 202 41.77 -13.87 -22.33
CA ARG A 202 43.08 -14.46 -22.03
C ARG A 202 44.16 -13.39 -22.13
N LEU A 203 45.11 -13.45 -21.20
CA LEU A 203 46.21 -12.51 -21.13
C LEU A 203 47.46 -13.11 -21.77
N VAL A 204 48.15 -12.33 -22.61
CA VAL A 204 49.43 -12.69 -23.24
C VAL A 204 50.52 -11.75 -22.77
N GLN A 205 51.78 -12.18 -22.84
CA GLN A 205 52.89 -11.27 -22.54
C GLN A 205 52.82 -10.03 -23.47
N PRO A 206 53.10 -8.81 -22.98
CA PRO A 206 53.01 -7.59 -23.79
C PRO A 206 53.79 -7.66 -25.10
N GLU A 207 54.92 -8.37 -25.12
CA GLU A 207 55.77 -8.57 -26.30
C GLU A 207 55.15 -9.51 -27.34
N ASP A 208 54.23 -10.38 -26.93
CA ASP A 208 53.51 -11.34 -27.76
C ASP A 208 52.18 -10.75 -28.31
N PHE A 209 51.77 -9.54 -27.89
CA PHE A 209 50.50 -8.94 -28.29
C PHE A 209 50.59 -8.32 -29.71
N PRO A 210 49.77 -8.76 -30.69
CA PRO A 210 50.06 -8.53 -32.10
C PRO A 210 49.54 -7.21 -32.69
N VAL A 211 48.74 -6.43 -31.95
CA VAL A 211 48.06 -5.22 -32.48
C VAL A 211 48.21 -4.02 -31.56
N SER A 212 48.17 -2.81 -32.12
CA SER A 212 48.25 -1.55 -31.37
C SER A 212 46.89 -0.85 -31.18
N PHE A 213 45.83 -1.40 -31.77
CA PHE A 213 44.46 -0.87 -31.77
C PHE A 213 43.44 -1.99 -31.50
N GLU A 214 42.17 -1.67 -31.30
CA GLU A 214 41.13 -2.70 -31.10
C GLU A 214 40.81 -3.39 -32.43
N GLN A 215 40.89 -4.72 -32.46
CA GLN A 215 40.57 -5.50 -33.65
C GLN A 215 39.53 -6.57 -33.36
N PHE A 216 38.47 -6.63 -34.16
CA PHE A 216 37.42 -7.64 -34.06
C PHE A 216 37.41 -8.52 -35.31
N ILE A 217 37.23 -9.83 -35.13
CA ILE A 217 37.05 -10.80 -36.19
C ILE A 217 35.65 -11.39 -36.04
N VAL A 218 34.77 -11.09 -37.00
CA VAL A 218 33.35 -11.47 -36.98
C VAL A 218 32.99 -12.02 -38.37
N GLY A 219 32.81 -13.34 -38.46
CA GLY A 219 32.56 -14.03 -39.73
C GLY A 219 33.69 -13.83 -40.74
N ASP A 220 33.38 -13.21 -41.88
CA ASP A 220 34.29 -12.88 -42.99
C ASP A 220 34.97 -11.51 -42.86
N THR A 221 34.76 -10.81 -41.74
CA THR A 221 35.13 -9.40 -41.59
C THR A 221 36.13 -9.21 -40.46
N VAL A 222 37.21 -8.47 -40.78
CA VAL A 222 38.15 -7.92 -39.79
C VAL A 222 37.84 -6.44 -39.62
N ALA A 223 37.46 -6.05 -38.41
CA ALA A 223 37.19 -4.67 -38.04
C ALA A 223 38.34 -4.12 -37.21
N CYS A 224 38.95 -3.04 -37.67
CA CYS A 224 39.99 -2.30 -36.95
C CYS A 224 39.37 -1.02 -36.39
N ILE A 225 39.49 -0.79 -35.09
CA ILE A 225 38.89 0.35 -34.38
C ILE A 225 39.99 1.01 -33.55
N ASP A 226 40.26 2.26 -33.85
CA ASP A 226 41.14 3.13 -33.10
C ASP A 226 40.31 4.25 -32.46
N LEU A 227 40.08 4.13 -31.15
CA LEU A 227 39.34 5.11 -30.36
C LEU A 227 40.09 6.44 -30.21
N VAL A 228 41.43 6.42 -30.19
CA VAL A 228 42.25 7.62 -29.98
C VAL A 228 42.23 8.48 -31.24
N GLU A 229 42.39 7.84 -32.39
CA GLU A 229 42.31 8.49 -33.71
C GLU A 229 40.87 8.68 -34.21
N GLN A 230 39.88 8.15 -33.48
CA GLN A 230 38.46 8.11 -33.83
C GLN A 230 38.18 7.57 -35.24
N LYS A 231 38.87 6.49 -35.61
CA LYS A 231 38.76 5.85 -36.93
C LYS A 231 38.39 4.40 -36.75
N ALA A 232 37.49 3.91 -37.59
CA ALA A 232 37.24 2.47 -37.72
C ALA A 232 37.17 2.08 -39.20
N SER A 233 37.61 0.86 -39.50
CA SER A 233 37.53 0.31 -40.85
C SER A 233 37.20 -1.17 -40.83
N PHE A 234 36.31 -1.59 -41.73
CA PHE A 234 36.02 -3.01 -41.95
C PHE A 234 36.69 -3.48 -43.22
N ILE A 235 37.33 -4.64 -43.14
CA ILE A 235 37.88 -5.34 -44.29
C ILE A 235 37.13 -6.66 -44.38
N ARG A 236 36.20 -6.76 -45.32
CA ARG A 236 35.52 -8.01 -45.64
C ARG A 236 36.37 -8.77 -46.65
N TYR A 237 37.14 -9.72 -46.14
CA TYR A 237 38.00 -10.57 -46.95
C TYR A 237 38.17 -11.91 -46.23
N PRO A 238 37.50 -12.98 -46.68
CA PRO A 238 37.48 -14.27 -45.97
C PRO A 238 38.86 -14.82 -45.64
N ASP A 239 39.82 -14.74 -46.58
CA ASP A 239 41.18 -15.26 -46.38
C ASP A 239 41.94 -14.48 -45.30
N LEU A 240 41.75 -13.15 -45.23
CA LEU A 240 42.33 -12.34 -44.16
C LEU A 240 41.66 -12.61 -42.81
N ALA A 241 40.34 -12.74 -42.77
CA ALA A 241 39.61 -13.07 -41.55
C ALA A 241 40.03 -14.44 -41.01
N ASP A 242 40.25 -15.42 -41.89
CA ASP A 242 40.77 -16.75 -41.53
C ASP A 242 42.21 -16.71 -41.03
N SER A 243 43.08 -15.93 -41.70
CA SER A 243 44.46 -15.73 -41.24
C SER A 243 44.50 -15.08 -39.85
N GLN A 244 43.72 -14.02 -39.61
CA GLN A 244 43.64 -13.37 -38.30
C GLN A 244 43.03 -14.27 -37.23
N ARG A 245 42.03 -15.09 -37.59
CA ARG A 245 41.46 -16.11 -36.69
C ARG A 245 42.51 -17.12 -36.27
N LYS A 246 43.32 -17.63 -37.20
CA LYS A 246 44.42 -18.56 -36.88
C LYS A 246 45.43 -17.94 -35.93
N ILE A 247 45.79 -16.66 -36.13
CA ILE A 247 46.66 -15.92 -35.20
C ILE A 247 46.01 -15.82 -33.82
N PHE A 248 44.72 -15.48 -33.77
CA PHE A 248 43.95 -15.44 -32.54
C PHE A 248 43.97 -16.80 -31.83
N GLU A 249 43.69 -17.91 -32.51
CA GLU A 249 43.67 -19.25 -31.91
C GLU A 249 45.05 -19.67 -31.38
N MET A 250 46.13 -19.39 -32.12
CA MET A 250 47.49 -19.70 -31.66
C MET A 250 47.80 -18.99 -30.33
N LEU A 251 47.48 -17.69 -30.25
CA LEU A 251 47.68 -16.91 -29.03
C LEU A 251 46.71 -17.32 -27.92
N TRP A 252 45.46 -17.63 -28.27
CA TRP A 252 44.44 -18.12 -27.35
C TRP A 252 44.91 -19.42 -26.68
N CYS A 253 45.36 -20.40 -27.46
CA CYS A 253 45.89 -21.68 -26.97
C CYS A 253 47.17 -21.50 -26.14
N LYS A 254 48.14 -20.70 -26.62
CA LYS A 254 49.38 -20.40 -25.88
C LYS A 254 49.10 -19.77 -24.51
N ALA A 255 48.11 -18.89 -24.42
CA ALA A 255 47.69 -18.30 -23.15
C ALA A 255 46.89 -19.26 -22.24
N GLY A 256 46.62 -20.49 -22.68
CA GLY A 256 45.78 -21.47 -22.01
C GLY A 256 46.47 -22.78 -21.60
N GLU A 257 47.81 -22.88 -21.60
CA GLU A 257 48.53 -24.09 -21.17
C GLU A 257 48.31 -24.44 -19.69
N GLU A 258 47.29 -25.25 -19.42
CA GLU A 258 47.46 -26.67 -19.10
C GLU A 258 46.60 -27.46 -20.11
N CYS A 259 47.19 -27.94 -21.19
CA CYS A 259 46.55 -28.91 -22.08
C CYS A 259 47.27 -30.25 -21.94
N SER A 260 46.62 -31.22 -21.29
CA SER A 260 46.95 -32.64 -21.45
C SER A 260 46.10 -33.24 -22.58
N ASP A 261 46.74 -33.94 -23.50
CA ASP A 261 46.27 -34.39 -24.81
C ASP A 261 45.05 -35.37 -24.84
N GLU A 262 44.30 -35.57 -23.76
CA GLU A 262 43.13 -36.47 -23.75
C GLU A 262 41.77 -35.77 -23.95
N GLU A 263 41.67 -34.44 -23.83
CA GLU A 263 40.37 -33.73 -23.95
C GLU A 263 40.08 -33.17 -25.35
N CYS A 264 40.97 -33.34 -26.33
CA CYS A 264 40.81 -32.72 -27.66
C CYS A 264 39.81 -33.44 -28.60
N GLN A 265 39.04 -34.44 -28.11
CA GLN A 265 38.01 -35.13 -28.91
C GLN A 265 36.58 -35.08 -28.35
N LEU A 266 36.31 -34.33 -27.28
CA LEU A 266 34.96 -34.23 -26.71
C LEU A 266 34.61 -32.81 -26.26
N GLN A 267 34.60 -31.85 -27.19
CA GLN A 267 33.98 -30.54 -26.95
C GLN A 267 33.29 -30.00 -28.20
N SER A 268 32.36 -30.80 -28.72
CA SER A 268 31.23 -30.31 -29.53
C SER A 268 29.98 -30.24 -28.64
N GLU A 269 30.04 -29.52 -27.53
CA GLU A 269 28.85 -29.06 -26.82
C GLU A 269 29.23 -27.81 -26.04
N VAL A 270 28.59 -26.70 -26.39
CA VAL A 270 28.71 -25.39 -25.75
C VAL A 270 28.41 -25.55 -24.27
N SER A 271 29.45 -25.59 -23.43
CA SER A 271 29.28 -25.52 -21.98
C SER A 271 28.72 -24.15 -21.62
N ALA A 272 27.50 -24.15 -21.07
CA ALA A 272 26.85 -22.95 -20.57
C ALA A 272 27.75 -22.27 -19.52
N PRO A 273 27.84 -20.92 -19.51
CA PRO A 273 28.74 -20.22 -18.60
C PRO A 273 28.36 -20.52 -17.15
N GLN A 274 29.35 -20.89 -16.35
CA GLN A 274 29.20 -21.04 -14.90
C GLN A 274 28.52 -19.79 -14.35
N THR A 275 27.35 -19.98 -13.75
CA THR A 275 26.64 -18.89 -13.08
C THR A 275 27.54 -18.36 -11.96
N PRO A 276 27.81 -17.04 -11.92
CA PRO A 276 28.51 -16.43 -10.80
C PRO A 276 27.87 -16.87 -9.49
N GLY A 277 28.71 -17.15 -8.50
CA GLY A 277 28.28 -17.37 -7.13
C GLY A 277 27.31 -16.27 -6.70
N MET A 278 26.29 -16.67 -5.94
CA MET A 278 25.14 -15.85 -5.58
C MET A 278 25.51 -14.50 -4.96
N GLU A 279 26.69 -14.42 -4.34
CA GLU A 279 27.25 -13.23 -3.68
C GLU A 279 27.55 -12.08 -4.66
N THR A 280 28.27 -12.34 -5.75
CA THR A 280 28.80 -11.28 -6.63
C THR A 280 27.73 -10.60 -7.49
N LYS A 281 26.66 -11.32 -7.84
CA LYS A 281 25.47 -10.77 -8.55
C LYS A 281 24.61 -9.87 -7.67
N VAL A 282 24.68 -10.04 -6.36
CA VAL A 282 23.83 -9.28 -5.42
C VAL A 282 24.47 -7.94 -5.11
N PHE A 283 25.79 -7.87 -4.90
CA PHE A 283 26.47 -6.62 -4.54
C PHE A 283 26.35 -5.48 -5.58
N SER A 284 26.42 -5.80 -6.88
CA SER A 284 26.36 -4.79 -7.97
C SER A 284 24.95 -4.20 -8.18
N GLY A 285 23.90 -5.04 -8.17
CA GLY A 285 22.51 -4.57 -8.29
C GLY A 285 21.96 -3.87 -7.05
N VAL A 286 22.56 -4.12 -5.87
CA VAL A 286 22.21 -3.49 -4.60
C VAL A 286 22.62 -2.01 -4.56
N ARG A 287 23.81 -1.68 -5.07
CA ARG A 287 24.31 -0.29 -5.09
C ARG A 287 23.48 0.62 -5.99
N GLU A 288 23.03 0.13 -7.14
CA GLU A 288 22.20 0.88 -8.10
C GLU A 288 20.75 1.10 -7.59
N PHE A 289 20.21 0.17 -6.78
CA PHE A 289 18.86 0.26 -6.22
C PHE A 289 18.75 1.27 -5.06
N PHE A 290 19.73 1.34 -4.15
CA PHE A 290 19.71 2.30 -3.03
C PHE A 290 20.03 3.74 -3.46
N LEU A 291 20.76 3.92 -4.55
CA LEU A 291 21.08 5.23 -5.12
C LEU A 291 20.11 5.67 -6.22
N SER A 292 19.17 4.81 -6.63
CA SER A 292 18.11 5.15 -7.58
C SER A 292 17.12 6.12 -6.96
N ARG A 293 16.95 7.29 -7.61
CA ARG A 293 15.98 8.33 -7.21
C ARG A 293 14.57 7.79 -6.96
N LYS A 294 14.13 6.76 -7.71
CA LYS A 294 12.77 6.21 -7.60
C LYS A 294 12.58 5.39 -6.32
N SER A 295 13.59 4.64 -5.89
CA SER A 295 13.54 3.81 -4.69
C SER A 295 13.51 4.67 -3.42
N ILE A 296 14.30 5.74 -3.40
CA ILE A 296 14.33 6.73 -2.32
C ILE A 296 12.95 7.39 -2.16
N VAL A 297 12.31 7.77 -3.28
CA VAL A 297 10.96 8.39 -3.25
C VAL A 297 9.90 7.43 -2.72
N THR A 298 9.89 6.16 -3.12
CA THR A 298 8.90 5.19 -2.64
C THR A 298 9.07 4.88 -1.15
N LEU A 299 10.31 4.73 -0.67
CA LEU A 299 10.59 4.53 0.76
C LEU A 299 10.22 5.77 1.58
N ALA A 300 10.48 6.96 1.04
CA ALA A 300 10.01 8.21 1.66
C ALA A 300 8.48 8.26 1.74
N LEU A 301 7.75 7.88 0.68
CA LEU A 301 6.28 7.86 0.69
C LEU A 301 5.70 6.84 1.68
N LEU A 302 6.27 5.63 1.79
CA LEU A 302 5.84 4.63 2.77
C LEU A 302 6.17 5.07 4.20
N GLY A 303 7.35 5.68 4.41
CA GLY A 303 7.73 6.28 5.68
C GLY A 303 6.76 7.39 6.08
N VAL A 304 6.39 8.28 5.15
CA VAL A 304 5.40 9.34 5.36
C VAL A 304 4.02 8.76 5.66
N ALA A 305 3.56 7.76 4.91
CA ALA A 305 2.26 7.12 5.15
C ALA A 305 2.20 6.45 6.53
N SER A 306 3.27 5.74 6.92
CA SER A 306 3.40 5.16 8.26
C SER A 306 3.41 6.24 9.34
N ALA A 307 4.17 7.32 9.15
CA ALA A 307 4.25 8.42 10.11
C ALA A 307 2.90 9.13 10.27
N LEU A 308 2.17 9.40 9.18
CA LEU A 308 0.84 9.98 9.21
C LEU A 308 -0.18 9.06 9.89
N MET A 309 -0.08 7.75 9.67
CA MET A 309 -0.95 6.78 10.33
C MET A 309 -0.65 6.67 11.82
N THR A 310 0.62 6.59 12.23
CA THR A 310 1.04 6.61 13.63
C THR A 310 0.59 7.91 14.31
N TRP A 311 0.76 9.05 13.64
CA TRP A 311 0.28 10.35 14.13
C TRP A 311 -1.25 10.36 14.28
N GLY A 312 -2.00 9.85 13.30
CA GLY A 312 -3.45 9.73 13.39
C GLY A 312 -3.92 8.84 14.56
N LEU A 313 -3.24 7.71 14.80
CA LEU A 313 -3.51 6.85 15.96
C LEU A 313 -3.19 7.56 17.28
N TYR A 314 -2.09 8.31 17.34
CA TYR A 314 -1.70 9.09 18.51
C TYR A 314 -2.75 10.16 18.83
N VAL A 315 -3.15 10.96 17.84
CA VAL A 315 -4.18 12.00 18.00
C VAL A 315 -5.51 11.39 18.43
N ASN A 316 -5.92 10.26 17.83
CA ASN A 316 -7.16 9.58 18.20
C ASN A 316 -7.10 9.01 19.62
N ASN A 317 -5.98 8.42 20.02
CA ASN A 317 -5.80 7.90 21.38
C ASN A 317 -5.82 9.02 22.43
N GLN A 318 -5.16 10.15 22.15
CA GLN A 318 -5.28 11.34 22.98
C GLN A 318 -6.74 11.77 23.12
N SER A 319 -7.48 11.83 22.01
CA SER A 319 -8.90 12.18 22.05
C SER A 319 -9.74 11.24 22.93
N LEU A 320 -9.45 9.93 22.93
CA LEU A 320 -10.18 8.95 23.75
C LEU A 320 -9.81 9.04 25.23
N ASN A 321 -8.52 9.14 25.54
CA ASN A 321 -8.07 9.29 26.92
C ASN A 321 -8.58 10.61 27.51
N PHE A 322 -8.67 11.65 26.70
CA PHE A 322 -9.29 12.91 27.08
C PHE A 322 -10.77 12.76 27.40
N GLN A 323 -11.55 12.07 26.55
CA GLN A 323 -12.95 11.75 26.84
C GLN A 323 -13.11 10.89 28.10
N ARG A 324 -12.23 9.90 28.32
CA ARG A 324 -12.20 9.09 29.55
C ARG A 324 -11.99 9.96 30.79
N MET A 325 -11.11 10.95 30.72
CA MET A 325 -10.91 11.92 31.81
C MET A 325 -12.18 12.72 32.07
N GLN A 326 -12.81 13.28 31.03
CA GLN A 326 -14.07 14.04 31.12
C GLN A 326 -15.20 13.21 31.75
N ASP A 327 -15.43 11.98 31.26
CA ASP A 327 -16.46 11.09 31.80
C ASP A 327 -16.26 10.80 33.28
N LYS A 328 -15.00 10.57 33.69
CA LYS A 328 -14.64 10.24 35.07
C LYS A 328 -14.96 11.40 36.00
N VAL A 329 -14.51 12.61 35.68
CA VAL A 329 -14.79 13.79 36.52
C VAL A 329 -16.28 14.11 36.59
N VAL A 330 -17.02 13.96 35.49
CA VAL A 330 -18.48 14.16 35.48
C VAL A 330 -19.21 13.09 36.29
N ALA A 331 -18.77 11.83 36.25
CA ALA A 331 -19.35 10.75 37.05
C ALA A 331 -19.15 11.00 38.55
N ILE A 332 -17.94 11.37 38.96
CA ILE A 332 -17.65 11.75 40.36
C ILE A 332 -18.48 12.96 40.76
N ALA A 333 -18.45 14.04 39.98
CA ALA A 333 -19.14 15.28 40.32
C ALA A 333 -20.65 15.08 40.50
N ARG A 334 -21.26 14.33 39.59
CA ARG A 334 -22.70 14.01 39.58
C ARG A 334 -23.13 13.20 40.79
N THR A 335 -22.30 12.24 41.20
CA THR A 335 -22.56 11.36 42.34
C THR A 335 -22.34 12.16 43.63
N ALA A 336 -21.19 12.82 43.77
CA ALA A 336 -20.86 13.67 44.90
C ALA A 336 -21.90 14.80 45.14
N ALA A 337 -22.52 15.34 44.09
CA ALA A 337 -23.55 16.36 44.23
C ALA A 337 -24.80 15.88 45.00
N LEU A 338 -25.05 14.57 45.13
CA LEU A 338 -26.12 14.00 45.96
C LEU A 338 -25.83 14.12 47.46
N GLU A 339 -24.56 14.06 47.84
CA GLU A 339 -24.14 14.09 49.24
C GLU A 339 -24.26 15.49 49.85
N ILE A 340 -24.37 16.53 49.04
CA ILE A 340 -24.29 17.90 49.51
C ILE A 340 -25.67 18.43 49.94
N ASP A 341 -25.76 18.82 51.21
CA ASP A 341 -26.97 19.41 51.78
C ASP A 341 -27.07 20.90 51.38
N VAL A 342 -28.12 21.24 50.64
CA VAL A 342 -28.35 22.63 50.18
C VAL A 342 -28.60 23.59 51.35
N GLY A 343 -29.14 23.11 52.47
CA GLY A 343 -29.31 23.89 53.69
C GLY A 343 -27.97 24.35 54.27
N ASP A 344 -26.97 23.46 54.31
CA ASP A 344 -25.60 23.81 54.73
C ASP A 344 -25.00 24.87 53.79
N LEU A 345 -25.14 24.70 52.45
CA LEU A 345 -24.61 25.66 51.47
C LEU A 345 -25.24 27.06 51.59
N ASN A 346 -26.53 27.12 51.91
CA ASN A 346 -27.24 28.40 52.08
C ASN A 346 -26.73 29.20 53.29
N GLN A 347 -26.07 28.54 54.26
CA GLN A 347 -25.44 29.21 55.40
C GLN A 347 -24.05 29.78 55.08
N LEU A 348 -23.48 29.47 53.92
CA LEU A 348 -22.12 29.87 53.53
C LEU A 348 -22.22 30.97 52.46
N LYS A 349 -22.05 32.23 52.86
CA LYS A 349 -22.18 33.39 51.95
C LYS A 349 -21.04 34.39 51.96
N LYS A 350 -20.29 34.47 53.04
CA LYS A 350 -19.23 35.47 53.21
C LYS A 350 -18.03 34.86 53.92
N GLU A 351 -16.89 35.52 53.78
CA GLU A 351 -15.61 35.10 54.33
C GLU A 351 -15.73 34.59 55.77
N SER A 352 -16.35 35.36 56.68
CA SER A 352 -16.50 34.98 58.10
C SER A 352 -17.20 33.63 58.36
N ASP A 353 -17.94 33.10 57.39
CA ASP A 353 -18.70 31.86 57.51
C ASP A 353 -17.81 30.60 57.53
N TYR A 354 -16.53 30.69 57.16
CA TYR A 354 -15.59 29.55 57.26
C TYR A 354 -15.44 28.99 58.71
N LYS A 355 -15.85 29.77 59.72
CA LYS A 355 -15.85 29.34 61.13
C LYS A 355 -17.09 28.55 61.53
N LYS A 356 -18.11 28.48 60.68
CA LYS A 356 -19.39 27.81 60.96
C LYS A 356 -19.25 26.29 60.97
N PRO A 357 -20.10 25.57 61.72
CA PRO A 357 -20.12 24.10 61.67
C PRO A 357 -20.48 23.58 60.27
N GLU A 358 -21.34 24.29 59.53
CA GLU A 358 -21.71 23.95 58.16
C GLU A 358 -20.50 23.94 57.21
N TRP A 359 -19.54 24.87 57.37
CA TRP A 359 -18.29 24.89 56.60
C TRP A 359 -17.51 23.60 56.79
N ARG A 360 -17.23 23.24 58.05
CA ARG A 360 -16.47 22.01 58.37
C ARG A 360 -17.15 20.77 57.80
N LYS A 361 -18.48 20.73 57.85
CA LYS A 361 -19.27 19.61 57.31
C LYS A 361 -19.14 19.50 55.79
N VAL A 362 -19.26 20.61 55.07
CA VAL A 362 -19.14 20.63 53.60
C VAL A 362 -17.70 20.34 53.16
N VAL A 363 -16.70 21.02 53.72
CA VAL A 363 -15.29 20.81 53.35
C VAL A 363 -14.83 19.39 53.67
N ALA A 364 -15.24 18.81 54.81
CA ALA A 364 -14.91 17.42 55.12
C ALA A 364 -15.48 16.43 54.10
N LYS A 365 -16.69 16.68 53.57
CA LYS A 365 -17.26 15.86 52.49
C LYS A 365 -16.45 15.98 51.20
N LEU A 366 -16.15 17.20 50.75
CA LEU A 366 -15.35 17.43 49.55
C LEU A 366 -13.95 16.81 49.67
N LYS A 367 -13.32 16.94 50.86
CA LYS A 367 -12.04 16.30 51.15
C LYS A 367 -12.11 14.78 51.05
N ASN A 368 -13.16 14.17 51.60
CA ASN A 368 -13.33 12.72 51.52
C ASN A 368 -13.52 12.25 50.06
N ILE A 369 -14.30 12.99 49.26
CA ILE A 369 -14.47 12.73 47.81
C ILE A 369 -13.12 12.80 47.09
N LYS A 370 -12.30 13.82 47.37
CA LYS A 370 -10.94 13.96 46.82
C LYS A 370 -10.03 12.81 47.25
N ASP A 371 -9.93 12.54 48.54
CA ASP A 371 -8.99 11.55 49.11
C ASP A 371 -9.29 10.11 48.65
N ILE A 372 -10.58 9.78 48.44
CA ILE A 372 -11.00 8.46 47.92
C ILE A 372 -10.64 8.29 46.44
N ASN A 373 -10.61 9.39 45.68
CA ASN A 373 -10.31 9.40 44.26
C ASN A 373 -8.89 9.95 44.02
N SER A 374 -7.87 9.09 44.16
CA SER A 374 -6.44 9.46 44.08
C SER A 374 -6.00 10.25 42.84
N ASP A 375 -6.77 10.19 41.76
CA ASP A 375 -6.46 10.86 40.50
C ASP A 375 -7.01 12.29 40.43
N ILE A 376 -7.82 12.70 41.42
CA ILE A 376 -8.47 14.01 41.49
C ILE A 376 -7.60 14.98 42.28
N VAL A 377 -7.48 16.19 41.76
CA VAL A 377 -6.60 17.22 42.32
C VAL A 377 -7.40 18.25 43.11
N TYR A 378 -8.50 18.74 42.55
CA TYR A 378 -9.39 19.68 43.23
C TYR A 378 -10.84 19.19 43.24
N VAL A 379 -11.54 19.49 44.34
CA VAL A 379 -12.98 19.28 44.48
C VAL A 379 -13.53 20.49 45.21
N TYR A 380 -14.39 21.25 44.56
CA TYR A 380 -14.90 22.52 45.07
C TYR A 380 -16.35 22.74 44.66
N ILE A 381 -16.99 23.68 45.35
CA ILE A 381 -18.36 24.12 45.05
C ILE A 381 -18.33 25.61 44.76
N PHE A 382 -19.02 26.02 43.71
CA PHE A 382 -19.25 27.42 43.38
C PHE A 382 -20.72 27.69 43.07
N ARG A 383 -21.10 28.96 43.05
CA ARG A 383 -22.45 29.39 42.62
C ARG A 383 -22.38 30.74 41.93
N LYS A 384 -23.47 31.13 41.26
CA LYS A 384 -23.63 32.49 40.72
C LYS A 384 -23.79 33.50 41.86
N VAL A 385 -23.21 34.67 41.68
CA VAL A 385 -23.43 35.81 42.58
C VAL A 385 -24.90 36.25 42.48
N GLU A 386 -25.54 36.49 43.62
CA GLU A 386 -27.00 36.68 43.71
C GLU A 386 -27.54 37.86 42.86
N ASN A 387 -26.68 38.85 42.58
CA ASN A 387 -27.02 40.05 41.80
C ASN A 387 -26.29 40.14 40.45
N ASP A 388 -25.42 39.18 40.12
CA ASP A 388 -24.68 39.15 38.86
C ASP A 388 -24.56 37.69 38.36
N PRO A 389 -25.38 37.28 37.37
CA PRO A 389 -25.37 35.91 36.88
C PRO A 389 -24.14 35.56 36.03
N ILE A 390 -23.30 36.55 35.71
CA ILE A 390 -22.03 36.37 34.97
C ILE A 390 -20.89 36.13 35.96
N GLN A 391 -20.96 36.66 37.18
CA GLN A 391 -19.96 36.39 38.20
C GLN A 391 -20.27 35.13 39.00
N MET A 392 -19.21 34.42 39.39
CA MET A 392 -19.29 33.25 40.26
C MET A 392 -18.47 33.47 41.51
N GLU A 393 -18.87 32.80 42.58
CA GLU A 393 -18.17 32.79 43.87
C GLU A 393 -18.00 31.36 44.38
N PHE A 394 -16.87 31.11 45.04
CA PHE A 394 -16.63 29.87 45.75
C PHE A 394 -17.54 29.76 46.98
N VAL A 395 -18.04 28.56 47.22
CA VAL A 395 -18.85 28.22 48.40
C VAL A 395 -18.04 27.38 49.37
N ALA A 396 -17.23 26.44 48.86
CA ALA A 396 -16.33 25.59 49.63
C ALA A 396 -15.29 24.92 48.72
N ASP A 397 -14.12 24.60 49.27
CA ASP A 397 -13.05 23.83 48.62
C ASP A 397 -12.55 22.71 49.55
N ALA A 398 -12.21 21.55 49.00
CA ALA A 398 -11.77 20.35 49.72
C ALA A 398 -10.49 20.55 50.54
N SER A 399 -9.59 21.41 50.10
CA SER A 399 -8.28 21.63 50.74
C SER A 399 -8.33 22.78 51.76
N SER A 400 -9.43 23.52 51.81
CA SER A 400 -9.53 24.79 52.52
C SER A 400 -10.10 24.69 53.94
N MET A 401 -9.86 23.60 54.67
CA MET A 401 -10.39 23.47 56.05
C MET A 401 -10.05 24.69 56.93
N ASN A 402 -8.82 25.20 56.78
CA ASN A 402 -8.43 26.54 57.18
C ASN A 402 -7.98 27.32 55.92
N PRO A 403 -8.76 28.28 55.40
CA PRO A 403 -8.42 29.03 54.19
C PRO A 403 -7.13 29.87 54.28
N TYR A 404 -6.56 30.04 55.47
CA TYR A 404 -5.35 30.83 55.69
C TYR A 404 -4.16 30.00 56.15
N ALA A 405 -4.25 28.67 56.10
CA ALA A 405 -3.16 27.77 56.53
C ALA A 405 -1.83 28.17 55.87
N ASN A 406 -1.82 28.33 54.54
CA ASN A 406 -0.64 28.66 53.75
C ASN A 406 -0.11 30.11 53.93
N PHE A 407 -0.78 30.93 54.74
CA PHE A 407 -0.41 32.32 55.01
C PHE A 407 -0.17 32.60 56.50
N ASP A 408 -0.32 31.59 57.37
CA ASP A 408 -0.08 31.76 58.79
C ASP A 408 1.41 31.52 59.17
N GLU A 409 1.75 31.61 60.45
CA GLU A 409 3.12 31.44 60.93
C GLU A 409 3.48 29.96 61.24
N ASP A 410 2.56 29.02 61.04
CA ASP A 410 2.67 27.60 61.40
C ASP A 410 2.78 26.70 60.15
N PRO A 411 4.01 26.46 59.65
CA PRO A 411 4.23 25.65 58.45
C PRO A 411 3.90 24.16 58.65
N SER A 412 3.55 23.73 59.86
CA SER A 412 3.12 22.34 60.09
C SER A 412 1.69 22.07 59.62
N ASN A 413 0.92 23.14 59.36
CA ASN A 413 -0.45 23.07 58.88
C ASN A 413 -0.61 23.44 57.39
N ASP A 414 0.49 23.83 56.72
CA ASP A 414 0.52 24.15 55.30
C ASP A 414 -0.08 23.01 54.46
N VAL A 415 -0.82 23.41 53.44
CA VAL A 415 -1.60 22.55 52.56
C VAL A 415 -1.02 22.63 51.15
N ASP A 416 -0.37 21.54 50.73
CA ASP A 416 -0.10 21.24 49.32
C ASP A 416 -1.40 20.69 48.70
N ALA A 417 -2.24 21.61 48.20
CA ALA A 417 -3.54 21.30 47.64
C ALA A 417 -3.40 20.50 46.35
N ASN A 418 -2.39 20.81 45.55
CA ASN A 418 -2.19 20.21 44.24
C ASN A 418 -1.43 18.86 44.31
N GLY A 419 -0.69 18.61 45.39
CA GLY A 419 0.04 17.37 45.68
C GLY A 419 1.35 17.21 44.92
N ASP A 420 2.03 18.31 44.54
CA ASP A 420 3.32 18.26 43.83
C ASP A 420 4.55 18.34 44.76
N GLY A 421 4.33 18.48 46.07
CA GLY A 421 5.36 18.58 47.10
C GLY A 421 5.92 19.99 47.30
N ILE A 422 5.36 21.00 46.63
CA ILE A 422 5.72 22.41 46.76
C ILE A 422 4.48 23.18 47.20
N VAL A 423 4.55 23.87 48.33
CA VAL A 423 3.47 24.77 48.76
C VAL A 423 3.63 26.11 48.06
N ASP A 424 2.70 26.44 47.17
CA ASP A 424 2.60 27.72 46.45
C ASP A 424 1.33 28.48 46.89
N PRO A 425 1.40 29.32 47.95
CA PRO A 425 0.25 30.00 48.54
C PRO A 425 -0.45 30.99 47.60
N GLU A 426 0.24 31.51 46.58
CA GLU A 426 -0.31 32.49 45.62
C GLU A 426 -0.69 31.87 44.27
N GLY A 427 -0.44 30.56 44.09
CA GLY A 427 -0.73 29.83 42.86
C GLY A 427 -1.57 28.58 43.12
N ALA A 428 -1.00 27.41 42.83
CA ALA A 428 -1.74 26.15 42.82
C ALA A 428 -2.29 25.70 44.18
N ASP A 429 -1.74 26.25 45.27
CA ASP A 429 -2.18 25.96 46.65
C ASP A 429 -2.86 27.16 47.31
N TYR A 430 -3.32 28.12 46.51
CA TYR A 430 -4.19 29.16 47.02
C TYR A 430 -5.51 28.52 47.49
N LEU A 431 -5.90 28.78 48.75
CA LEU A 431 -7.07 28.20 49.42
C LEU A 431 -8.28 29.14 49.35
N GLN A 432 -9.50 28.58 49.39
CA GLN A 432 -10.74 29.32 49.19
C GLN A 432 -11.59 29.49 50.46
N TRP A 433 -12.35 30.58 50.52
CA TRP A 433 -13.38 30.83 51.54
C TRP A 433 -14.76 31.14 50.91
N PRO A 434 -15.87 31.06 51.69
CA PRO A 434 -17.20 31.35 51.14
C PRO A 434 -17.35 32.78 50.65
N GLY A 435 -17.90 32.96 49.44
CA GLY A 435 -18.13 34.27 48.84
C GLY A 435 -16.88 34.91 48.22
N GLN A 436 -15.78 34.17 48.13
CA GLN A 436 -14.62 34.59 47.35
C GLN A 436 -14.95 34.53 45.86
N GLU A 437 -14.57 35.56 45.11
CA GLU A 437 -14.78 35.61 43.66
C GLU A 437 -14.03 34.48 42.94
N TYR A 438 -14.70 33.84 41.98
CA TYR A 438 -14.08 32.95 41.02
C TYR A 438 -13.83 33.77 39.73
N PRO A 439 -12.59 34.25 39.49
CA PRO A 439 -12.35 35.31 38.51
C PRO A 439 -12.53 34.87 37.05
N GLU A 440 -12.11 33.65 36.69
CA GLU A 440 -12.12 33.17 35.29
C GLU A 440 -12.68 31.74 35.17
N PRO A 441 -13.97 31.51 35.53
CA PRO A 441 -14.59 30.21 35.35
C PRO A 441 -14.68 29.85 33.86
N PRO A 442 -14.37 28.60 33.47
CA PRO A 442 -14.46 28.17 32.07
C PRO A 442 -15.93 28.11 31.59
N ASP A 443 -16.15 28.16 30.27
CA ASP A 443 -17.49 28.10 29.65
C ASP A 443 -18.35 26.92 30.15
N ALA A 444 -17.71 25.78 30.44
CA ALA A 444 -18.38 24.60 30.99
C ALA A 444 -18.99 24.86 32.38
N ALA A 445 -18.32 25.64 33.23
CA ALA A 445 -18.85 26.03 34.54
C ALA A 445 -20.19 26.80 34.41
N TYR A 446 -20.37 27.62 33.37
CA TYR A 446 -21.65 28.29 33.12
C TYR A 446 -22.73 27.33 32.64
N LYS A 447 -22.38 26.42 31.72
CA LYS A 447 -23.29 25.37 31.20
C LYS A 447 -23.76 24.43 32.31
N SER A 448 -22.96 24.26 33.36
CA SER A 448 -23.26 23.36 34.47
C SER A 448 -24.53 23.73 35.28
N PHE A 449 -25.02 24.97 35.16
CA PHE A 449 -26.29 25.38 35.76
C PHE A 449 -27.52 24.92 34.96
N GLU A 450 -27.32 24.41 33.74
CA GLU A 450 -28.37 23.84 32.90
C GLU A 450 -28.38 22.30 32.95
N GLY A 451 -27.27 21.68 33.39
CA GLY A 451 -27.10 20.24 33.45
C GLY A 451 -25.66 19.84 33.69
N LEU A 452 -25.34 18.56 33.45
CA LEU A 452 -23.96 18.09 33.54
C LEU A 452 -23.09 18.71 32.44
N SER A 453 -21.83 19.00 32.76
CA SER A 453 -20.88 19.49 31.76
C SER A 453 -19.46 19.11 32.12
N ALA A 454 -18.59 19.07 31.11
CA ALA A 454 -17.15 18.91 31.26
C ALA A 454 -16.44 20.02 30.47
N SER A 455 -15.30 20.49 30.97
CA SER A 455 -14.47 21.47 30.28
C SER A 455 -13.57 20.81 29.23
N ASP A 456 -13.14 21.62 28.26
CA ASP A 456 -11.90 21.36 27.55
C ASP A 456 -10.69 21.60 28.48
N PHE A 457 -9.47 21.29 28.04
CA PHE A 457 -8.30 21.74 28.80
C PHE A 457 -8.30 23.25 28.91
N TYR A 458 -8.24 23.73 30.16
CA TYR A 458 -8.02 25.13 30.46
C TYR A 458 -6.92 25.25 31.51
N GLU A 459 -6.39 26.45 31.65
CA GLU A 459 -5.33 26.77 32.58
C GLU A 459 -5.73 28.05 33.30
N ASP A 460 -5.71 28.00 34.63
CA ASP A 460 -5.95 29.14 35.51
C ASP A 460 -4.85 29.19 36.58
N GLN A 461 -5.04 29.97 37.64
CA GLN A 461 -4.05 30.08 38.72
C GLN A 461 -3.81 28.77 39.50
N TRP A 462 -4.75 27.82 39.45
CA TRP A 462 -4.62 26.50 40.06
C TRP A 462 -3.99 25.46 39.13
N GLY A 463 -3.70 25.86 37.88
CA GLY A 463 -2.93 25.10 36.91
C GLY A 463 -3.78 24.56 35.77
N LYS A 464 -3.21 23.62 35.02
CA LYS A 464 -3.82 23.07 33.81
C LYS A 464 -4.62 21.80 34.10
N VAL A 465 -5.95 21.87 33.95
CA VAL A 465 -6.87 20.82 34.38
C VAL A 465 -7.95 20.51 33.35
N VAL A 466 -8.64 19.39 33.57
CA VAL A 466 -9.95 19.05 33.00
C VAL A 466 -10.93 18.94 34.15
N SER A 467 -12.10 19.51 33.99
CA SER A 467 -13.07 19.65 35.08
C SER A 467 -14.42 19.09 34.69
N GLY A 468 -15.02 18.37 35.63
CA GLY A 468 -16.38 17.86 35.55
C GLY A 468 -17.27 18.63 36.51
N TYR A 469 -18.46 19.01 36.04
CA TYR A 469 -19.38 19.83 36.81
C TYR A 469 -20.75 19.16 36.90
N ALA A 470 -21.34 19.22 38.10
CA ALA A 470 -22.68 18.76 38.33
C ALA A 470 -23.50 19.75 39.19
N PRO A 471 -24.75 20.05 38.79
CA PRO A 471 -25.61 20.92 39.57
C PRO A 471 -26.05 20.24 40.87
N ILE A 472 -25.96 20.97 41.97
CA ILE A 472 -26.55 20.61 43.26
C ILE A 472 -27.97 21.17 43.28
N LEU A 473 -28.96 20.28 43.30
CA LEU A 473 -30.37 20.65 43.20
C LEU A 473 -31.01 20.78 44.59
N ASN A 474 -31.85 21.79 44.76
CA ASN A 474 -32.70 21.89 45.95
C ASN A 474 -33.95 21.01 45.83
N ALA A 475 -34.76 20.94 46.90
CA ALA A 475 -35.98 20.14 46.93
C ALA A 475 -37.05 20.53 45.89
N LYS A 476 -36.91 21.69 45.23
CA LYS A 476 -37.80 22.15 44.14
C LYS A 476 -37.23 21.83 42.75
N GLY A 477 -36.05 21.22 42.66
CA GLY A 477 -35.34 20.93 41.41
C GLY A 477 -34.53 22.11 40.85
N ASN A 478 -34.41 23.23 41.57
CA ASN A 478 -33.60 24.36 41.09
C ASN A 478 -32.13 24.18 41.51
N VAL A 479 -31.21 24.62 40.66
CA VAL A 479 -29.77 24.60 40.95
C VAL A 479 -29.44 25.61 42.06
N ALA A 480 -28.91 25.13 43.18
CA ALA A 480 -28.47 25.96 44.30
C ALA A 480 -26.98 26.33 44.20
N ALA A 481 -26.16 25.40 43.72
CA ALA A 481 -24.73 25.54 43.49
C ALA A 481 -24.28 24.46 42.51
N VAL A 482 -23.01 24.46 42.15
CA VAL A 482 -22.39 23.46 41.28
C VAL A 482 -21.21 22.85 42.00
N LEU A 483 -21.10 21.53 41.98
CA LEU A 483 -19.92 20.80 42.42
C LEU A 483 -18.99 20.57 41.22
N ALA A 484 -17.72 20.89 41.40
CA ALA A 484 -16.65 20.71 40.43
C ALA A 484 -15.63 19.69 40.90
N VAL A 485 -15.08 18.93 39.95
CA VAL A 485 -14.05 17.93 40.17
C VAL A 485 -13.00 18.07 39.08
N ASP A 486 -11.73 18.26 39.48
CA ASP A 486 -10.64 18.54 38.55
C ASP A 486 -9.60 17.43 38.53
N ILE A 487 -9.12 17.10 37.33
CA ILE A 487 -8.02 16.17 37.08
C ILE A 487 -6.88 16.89 36.34
N LYS A 488 -5.63 16.65 36.76
CA LYS A 488 -4.42 17.27 36.19
C LYS A 488 -4.24 16.88 34.71
N ALA A 489 -3.86 17.85 33.89
CA ALA A 489 -3.67 17.62 32.45
C ALA A 489 -2.50 16.69 32.09
N LEU A 490 -1.45 16.67 32.92
CA LEU A 490 -0.29 15.76 32.77
C LEU A 490 -0.71 14.29 32.70
N ARG A 491 -1.88 13.95 33.26
CA ARG A 491 -2.42 12.59 33.23
C ARG A 491 -2.71 12.10 31.81
N LEU A 492 -3.08 12.99 30.89
CA LEU A 492 -3.31 12.62 29.49
C LEU A 492 -2.02 12.15 28.83
N ASP A 493 -0.91 12.85 29.07
CA ASP A 493 0.39 12.52 28.51
C ASP A 493 0.93 11.20 29.08
N GLU A 494 0.70 10.92 30.36
CA GLU A 494 1.02 9.63 30.97
C GLU A 494 0.23 8.48 30.34
N LEU A 495 -1.10 8.61 30.24
CA LEU A 495 -1.97 7.59 29.64
C LEU A 495 -1.61 7.32 28.17
N THR A 496 -1.31 8.39 27.43
CA THR A 496 -0.90 8.31 26.03
C THR A 496 0.49 7.67 25.89
N SER A 497 1.43 8.07 26.74
CA SER A 497 2.80 7.54 26.72
C SER A 497 2.85 6.06 27.09
N GLN A 498 2.07 5.62 28.09
CA GLN A 498 1.96 4.20 28.45
C GLN A 498 1.40 3.36 27.28
N THR A 499 0.42 3.90 26.55
CA THR A 499 -0.17 3.21 25.40
C THR A 499 0.82 3.09 24.23
N PHE A 500 1.62 4.14 23.96
CA PHE A 500 2.51 4.18 22.80
C PHE A 500 3.95 3.74 23.06
N MET A 501 4.39 3.60 24.31
CA MET A 501 5.75 3.14 24.65
C MET A 501 6.13 1.83 23.93
N PRO A 502 5.29 0.77 23.94
CA PRO A 502 5.57 -0.46 23.22
C PRO A 502 5.69 -0.25 21.70
N PHE A 503 4.91 0.69 21.13
CA PHE A 503 5.00 1.05 19.71
C PHE A 503 6.27 1.83 19.39
N TYR A 504 6.73 2.72 20.28
CA TYR A 504 8.02 3.41 20.12
C TYR A 504 9.20 2.45 20.27
N ILE A 505 9.14 1.53 21.22
CA ILE A 505 10.13 0.45 21.36
C ILE A 505 10.10 -0.44 20.11
N PHE A 506 8.92 -0.86 19.65
CA PHE A 506 8.79 -1.64 18.41
C PHE A 506 9.29 -0.86 17.21
N LEU A 507 8.96 0.42 17.06
CA LEU A 507 9.43 1.26 15.96
C LEU A 507 10.95 1.44 16.03
N GLY A 508 11.50 1.66 17.22
CA GLY A 508 12.95 1.73 17.46
C GLY A 508 13.65 0.41 17.15
N LEU A 509 13.09 -0.72 17.60
CA LEU A 509 13.55 -2.07 17.29
C LEU A 509 13.32 -2.46 15.83
N PHE A 510 12.29 -1.94 15.17
CA PHE A 510 11.98 -2.15 13.76
C PHE A 510 12.91 -1.33 12.89
N ILE A 511 13.18 -0.07 13.25
CA ILE A 511 14.20 0.77 12.63
C ILE A 511 15.57 0.13 12.84
N LEU A 512 15.91 -0.27 14.06
CA LEU A 512 17.14 -0.99 14.39
C LEU A 512 17.22 -2.32 13.63
N PHE A 513 16.15 -3.10 13.56
CA PHE A 513 16.05 -4.32 12.76
C PHE A 513 16.19 -4.01 11.28
N THR A 514 15.60 -2.93 10.77
CA THR A 514 15.73 -2.50 9.38
C THR A 514 17.17 -2.09 9.10
N LEU A 515 17.84 -1.40 10.03
CA LEU A 515 19.26 -1.00 9.98
C LEU A 515 20.21 -2.21 10.10
N VAL A 516 19.93 -3.15 11.00
CA VAL A 516 20.67 -4.40 11.22
C VAL A 516 20.45 -5.36 10.06
N ARG A 517 19.25 -5.40 9.46
CA ARG A 517 18.91 -6.20 8.29
C ARG A 517 19.42 -5.57 6.99
N LEU A 518 19.50 -4.24 6.92
CA LEU A 518 20.31 -3.49 5.95
C LEU A 518 21.79 -3.89 6.06
N ALA A 519 22.26 -4.22 7.28
CA ALA A 519 23.64 -4.64 7.55
C ALA A 519 23.91 -6.16 7.40
N ALA A 520 22.92 -7.05 7.48
CA ALA A 520 23.10 -8.51 7.68
C ALA A 520 22.69 -9.46 6.51
N PHE A 521 22.69 -8.99 5.26
CA PHE A 521 22.65 -9.79 4.02
C PHE A 521 21.34 -10.46 3.51
N HIS A 522 21.30 -10.51 2.17
CA HIS A 522 20.68 -11.45 1.23
C HIS A 522 19.20 -11.85 1.38
N ARG A 523 18.31 -11.12 0.66
CA ARG A 523 17.31 -11.69 -0.27
C ARG A 523 16.62 -10.58 -1.06
N SER A 524 16.26 -10.88 -2.30
CA SER A 524 15.68 -9.94 -3.27
C SER A 524 14.15 -9.95 -3.21
N LEU A 525 13.53 -8.93 -2.61
CA LEU A 525 12.09 -8.68 -2.73
C LEU A 525 11.72 -8.05 -4.09
N CYS A 526 12.62 -7.29 -4.72
CA CYS A 526 12.31 -6.53 -5.93
C CYS A 526 12.18 -7.38 -7.20
N LYS A 527 12.88 -8.52 -7.30
CA LYS A 527 12.73 -9.45 -8.44
C LYS A 527 11.49 -10.35 -8.32
N GLU A 528 10.94 -10.49 -7.11
CA GLU A 528 9.61 -11.05 -6.89
C GLU A 528 8.53 -9.98 -7.18
N ILE A 529 8.64 -8.77 -6.64
CA ILE A 529 7.65 -7.68 -6.86
C ILE A 529 7.50 -7.30 -8.35
N LEU A 530 8.59 -7.26 -9.13
CA LEU A 530 8.53 -6.92 -10.56
C LEU A 530 8.10 -8.10 -11.47
N ARG A 531 8.22 -9.34 -10.99
CA ARG A 531 7.66 -10.54 -11.65
C ARG A 531 6.17 -10.71 -11.32
N ILE A 532 5.78 -10.38 -10.08
CA ILE A 532 4.40 -10.35 -9.57
C ILE A 532 3.55 -9.30 -10.29
N ALA A 533 4.13 -8.15 -10.66
CA ALA A 533 3.43 -7.09 -11.40
C ALA A 533 2.94 -7.49 -12.81
N LYS A 534 3.29 -8.68 -13.31
CA LYS A 534 2.86 -9.21 -14.62
C LYS A 534 2.11 -10.55 -14.57
N GLU A 535 1.90 -11.15 -13.40
CA GLU A 535 1.29 -12.49 -13.24
C GLU A 535 0.10 -12.47 -12.27
N ARG A 536 -0.66 -13.57 -12.20
CA ARG A 536 -1.79 -13.87 -11.29
C ARG A 536 -1.53 -13.57 -9.79
N ASN A 537 -0.30 -13.21 -9.43
CA ASN A 537 0.21 -12.89 -8.11
C ASN A 537 -0.14 -11.47 -7.60
N ILE A 538 -0.64 -10.53 -8.42
CA ILE A 538 -1.18 -9.24 -7.92
C ILE A 538 -2.26 -9.46 -6.87
N LEU A 539 -3.08 -10.49 -7.07
CA LEU A 539 -4.13 -10.90 -6.14
C LEU A 539 -3.55 -11.47 -4.84
N VAL A 540 -2.38 -12.11 -4.91
CA VAL A 540 -1.64 -12.59 -3.72
C VAL A 540 -1.06 -11.42 -2.94
N THR A 541 -0.49 -10.40 -3.60
CA THR A 541 0.02 -9.19 -2.92
C THR A 541 -1.10 -8.34 -2.35
N CYS A 542 -2.20 -8.12 -3.09
CA CYS A 542 -3.40 -7.51 -2.53
C CYS A 542 -3.94 -8.32 -1.35
N GLY A 543 -3.88 -9.65 -1.42
CA GLY A 543 -4.21 -10.56 -0.32
C GLY A 543 -3.29 -10.39 0.90
N ILE A 544 -1.97 -10.26 0.71
CA ILE A 544 -1.01 -10.01 1.79
C ILE A 544 -1.24 -8.63 2.41
N CYS A 545 -1.46 -7.58 1.61
CA CYS A 545 -1.77 -6.25 2.12
C CYS A 545 -3.11 -6.23 2.85
N ALA A 546 -4.13 -6.93 2.34
CA ALA A 546 -5.42 -7.09 3.01
C ALA A 546 -5.27 -7.88 4.32
N ALA A 547 -4.45 -8.93 4.35
CA ALA A 547 -4.16 -9.70 5.55
C ALA A 547 -3.41 -8.86 6.59
N ALA A 548 -2.40 -8.08 6.18
CA ALA A 548 -1.69 -7.16 7.07
C ALA A 548 -2.62 -6.07 7.61
N ALA A 549 -3.49 -5.50 6.77
CA ALA A 549 -4.51 -4.54 7.19
C ALA A 549 -5.53 -5.17 8.15
N ALA A 550 -5.94 -6.42 7.91
CA ALA A 550 -6.85 -7.16 8.79
C ALA A 550 -6.22 -7.47 10.15
N VAL A 551 -4.96 -7.94 10.18
CA VAL A 551 -4.21 -8.16 11.42
C VAL A 551 -4.05 -6.85 12.19
N MET A 552 -3.68 -5.76 11.51
CA MET A 552 -3.58 -4.45 12.15
C MET A 552 -4.93 -3.98 12.71
N THR A 553 -6.01 -4.15 11.95
CA THR A 553 -7.36 -3.80 12.40
C THR A 553 -7.77 -4.62 13.62
N LEU A 554 -7.42 -5.91 13.67
CA LEU A 554 -7.67 -6.77 14.81
C LEU A 554 -6.85 -6.35 16.04
N LEU A 555 -5.58 -6.00 15.86
CA LEU A 555 -4.76 -5.45 16.95
C LEU A 555 -5.32 -4.14 17.49
N LEU A 556 -5.74 -3.22 16.60
CA LEU A 556 -6.37 -1.96 16.99
C LEU A 556 -7.70 -2.19 17.69
N TYR A 557 -8.53 -3.11 17.20
CA TYR A 557 -9.80 -3.49 17.81
C TYR A 557 -9.58 -4.02 19.24
N ASN A 558 -8.63 -4.93 19.43
CA ASN A 558 -8.31 -5.48 20.74
C ASN A 558 -7.79 -4.40 21.70
N ASN A 559 -6.92 -3.51 21.22
CA ASN A 559 -6.42 -2.41 22.03
C ASN A 559 -7.53 -1.42 22.41
N PHE A 560 -8.42 -1.10 21.47
CA PHE A 560 -9.54 -0.18 21.70
C PHE A 560 -10.58 -0.77 22.65
N SER A 561 -10.89 -2.06 22.47
CA SER A 561 -11.73 -2.82 23.40
C SER A 561 -11.13 -2.76 24.80
N SER A 562 -9.82 -3.03 24.95
CA SER A 562 -9.12 -2.91 26.24
C SER A 562 -9.21 -1.51 26.85
N LEU A 563 -9.00 -0.45 26.05
CA LEU A 563 -9.10 0.95 26.52
C LEU A 563 -10.53 1.31 26.96
N ASN A 564 -11.55 0.87 26.23
CA ASN A 564 -12.95 1.09 26.60
C ASN A 564 -13.33 0.30 27.85
N THR A 565 -12.86 -0.94 27.99
CA THR A 565 -13.01 -1.72 29.23
C THR A 565 -12.43 -0.94 30.42
N GLN A 566 -11.22 -0.38 30.28
CA GLN A 566 -10.60 0.42 31.32
C GLN A 566 -11.36 1.72 31.62
N ARG A 567 -11.92 2.39 30.60
CA ARG A 567 -12.80 3.56 30.78
C ARG A 567 -14.04 3.21 31.61
N VAL A 568 -14.73 2.13 31.27
CA VAL A 568 -15.89 1.63 32.02
C VAL A 568 -15.52 1.27 33.45
N ARG A 569 -14.40 0.55 33.65
CA ARG A 569 -13.89 0.17 34.98
C ARG A 569 -13.64 1.36 35.88
N ASP A 570 -12.94 2.37 35.37
CA ASP A 570 -12.68 3.60 36.13
C ASP A 570 -13.97 4.31 36.52
N GLN A 571 -14.95 4.33 35.60
CA GLN A 571 -16.23 4.99 35.81
C GLN A 571 -17.03 4.29 36.91
N VAL A 572 -17.26 2.97 36.81
CA VAL A 572 -18.03 2.23 37.83
C VAL A 572 -17.35 2.25 39.19
N LYS A 573 -16.02 2.16 39.23
CA LYS A 573 -15.23 2.29 40.47
C LYS A 573 -15.41 3.66 41.10
N ALA A 574 -15.32 4.74 40.32
CA ALA A 574 -15.46 6.11 40.81
C ALA A 574 -16.87 6.40 41.33
N ILE A 575 -17.91 5.92 40.63
CA ILE A 575 -19.30 6.01 41.07
C ILE A 575 -19.48 5.26 42.40
N ALA A 576 -19.06 3.99 42.47
CA ALA A 576 -19.17 3.20 43.70
C ALA A 576 -18.42 3.87 44.88
N ALA A 577 -17.19 4.32 44.64
CA ALA A 577 -16.34 4.95 45.65
C ALA A 577 -16.96 6.21 46.26
N THR A 578 -17.62 7.00 45.42
CA THR A 578 -18.29 8.23 45.82
C THR A 578 -19.63 7.91 46.49
N ALA A 579 -20.51 7.19 45.81
CA ALA A 579 -21.85 6.85 46.31
C ALA A 579 -21.84 6.07 47.64
N ALA A 580 -20.81 5.25 47.91
CA ALA A 580 -20.71 4.50 49.16
C ALA A 580 -20.74 5.40 50.42
N GLN A 581 -20.40 6.69 50.29
CA GLN A 581 -20.42 7.67 51.38
C GLN A 581 -21.83 8.19 51.71
N GLU A 582 -22.81 8.00 50.82
CA GLU A 582 -24.21 8.42 51.03
C GLU A 582 -24.96 7.57 52.06
N PHE A 583 -24.44 6.38 52.38
CA PHE A 583 -25.16 5.35 53.11
C PHE A 583 -24.84 5.36 54.60
N ASP A 584 -25.84 5.64 55.44
CA ASP A 584 -25.69 5.56 56.90
C ASP A 584 -25.71 4.11 57.37
N THR A 585 -24.62 3.68 58.00
CA THR A 585 -24.49 2.34 58.58
C THR A 585 -25.59 1.97 59.58
N LYS A 586 -26.25 2.94 60.22
CA LYS A 586 -27.41 2.69 61.10
C LYS A 586 -28.61 2.18 60.33
N ASP A 587 -28.91 2.80 59.19
CA ASP A 587 -30.01 2.39 58.32
C ASP A 587 -29.72 1.01 57.74
N LEU A 588 -28.46 0.78 57.31
CA LEU A 588 -28.03 -0.54 56.83
C LEU A 588 -28.20 -1.62 57.90
N ASN A 589 -27.74 -1.37 59.12
CA ASN A 589 -27.81 -2.35 60.20
C ASN A 589 -29.25 -2.66 60.64
N ALA A 590 -30.20 -1.74 60.39
CA ALA A 590 -31.61 -1.96 60.65
C ALA A 590 -32.24 -2.99 59.70
N ILE A 591 -31.62 -3.27 58.55
CA ILE A 591 -32.13 -4.17 57.51
C ILE A 591 -31.29 -5.45 57.46
N GLN A 592 -31.89 -6.60 57.79
CA GLN A 592 -31.21 -7.90 57.90
C GLN A 592 -31.92 -9.01 57.13
N ASN A 593 -33.26 -9.00 57.12
CA ASN A 593 -34.08 -10.08 56.55
C ASN A 593 -35.31 -9.50 55.82
N ILE A 594 -36.04 -10.37 55.13
CA ILE A 594 -37.23 -10.01 54.37
C ILE A 594 -38.30 -9.30 55.22
N GLU A 595 -38.41 -9.58 56.51
CA GLU A 595 -39.40 -8.92 57.37
C GLU A 595 -39.15 -7.40 57.52
N ASP A 596 -37.90 -6.97 57.28
CA ASP A 596 -37.46 -5.59 57.45
C ASP A 596 -37.87 -4.65 56.30
N ILE A 597 -38.43 -5.17 55.20
CA ILE A 597 -38.87 -4.35 54.04
C ILE A 597 -39.97 -3.32 54.40
N ASN A 598 -40.65 -3.51 55.53
CA ASN A 598 -41.68 -2.58 56.01
C ASN A 598 -41.11 -1.41 56.82
N LYS A 599 -39.79 -1.39 57.08
CA LYS A 599 -39.13 -0.34 57.86
C LYS A 599 -38.92 0.92 57.01
N PRO A 600 -39.02 2.14 57.59
CA PRO A 600 -38.74 3.36 56.85
C PRO A 600 -37.28 3.42 56.35
N GLU A 601 -36.34 2.79 57.07
CA GLU A 601 -34.94 2.67 56.67
C GLU A 601 -34.78 1.90 55.35
N TRP A 602 -35.63 0.91 55.07
CA TRP A 602 -35.62 0.16 53.80
C TRP A 602 -35.95 1.07 52.62
N ALA A 603 -37.09 1.75 52.69
CA ALA A 603 -37.53 2.67 51.63
C ALA A 603 -36.52 3.80 51.41
N LYS A 604 -35.85 4.27 52.48
CA LYS A 604 -34.77 5.25 52.37
C LYS A 604 -33.59 4.70 51.57
N LEU A 605 -33.10 3.50 51.90
CA LEU A 605 -31.96 2.87 51.21
C LEU A 605 -32.24 2.63 49.73
N VAL A 606 -33.40 2.04 49.40
CA VAL A 606 -33.79 1.77 48.01
C VAL A 606 -33.85 3.07 47.20
N ASN A 607 -34.44 4.13 47.75
CA ASN A 607 -34.51 5.43 47.06
C ASN A 607 -33.12 6.08 46.86
N GLN A 608 -32.18 5.87 47.80
CA GLN A 608 -30.80 6.35 47.62
C GLN A 608 -30.10 5.59 46.49
N LEU A 609 -30.20 4.26 46.46
CA LEU A 609 -29.65 3.43 45.38
C LEU A 609 -30.25 3.79 44.02
N LEU A 610 -31.58 3.98 43.97
CA LEU A 610 -32.30 4.42 42.78
C LEU A 610 -31.79 5.80 42.30
N SER A 611 -31.61 6.76 43.20
CA SER A 611 -31.10 8.09 42.87
C SER A 611 -29.68 8.04 42.30
N VAL A 612 -28.81 7.18 42.82
CA VAL A 612 -27.46 6.95 42.26
C VAL A 612 -27.56 6.41 40.83
N ARG A 613 -28.46 5.45 40.58
CA ARG A 613 -28.68 4.86 39.25
C ARG A 613 -29.29 5.84 38.26
N GLU A 614 -30.38 6.53 38.60
CA GLU A 614 -31.09 7.44 37.70
C GLU A 614 -30.20 8.58 37.19
N ARG A 615 -29.24 9.03 38.01
CA ARG A 615 -28.27 10.03 37.60
C ARG A 615 -27.21 9.47 36.68
N ASN A 616 -26.91 8.18 36.72
CA ASN A 616 -25.91 7.52 35.90
C ASN A 616 -26.58 6.57 34.91
N PRO A 617 -27.10 7.05 33.76
CA PRO A 617 -27.97 6.26 32.86
C PRO A 617 -27.28 5.05 32.22
N ASP A 618 -25.94 5.02 32.22
CA ASP A 618 -25.15 3.89 31.75
C ASP A 618 -25.02 2.75 32.80
N ILE A 619 -25.47 3.00 34.04
CA ILE A 619 -25.41 2.04 35.14
C ILE A 619 -26.70 1.23 35.16
N ARG A 620 -26.51 -0.07 35.29
CA ARG A 620 -27.58 -1.05 35.25
C ARG A 620 -28.11 -1.37 36.64
N PHE A 621 -27.24 -1.86 37.52
CA PHE A 621 -27.60 -2.22 38.88
C PHE A 621 -26.78 -1.43 39.89
N VAL A 622 -27.42 -1.09 41.00
CA VAL A 622 -26.78 -0.50 42.17
C VAL A 622 -27.35 -1.23 43.38
N TYR A 623 -26.50 -1.86 44.18
CA TYR A 623 -26.92 -2.73 45.28
C TYR A 623 -25.90 -2.72 46.42
N ILE A 624 -26.32 -3.20 47.58
CA ILE A 624 -25.48 -3.30 48.77
C ILE A 624 -25.42 -4.76 49.22
N LEU A 625 -24.20 -5.26 49.39
CA LEU A 625 -23.92 -6.59 49.93
C LEU A 625 -23.30 -6.49 51.31
N ARG A 626 -23.66 -7.44 52.19
CA ARG A 626 -23.10 -7.57 53.54
C ARG A 626 -22.26 -8.85 53.65
N PRO A 627 -21.05 -8.80 54.24
CA PRO A 627 -20.26 -10.01 54.44
C PRO A 627 -20.93 -10.96 55.43
N THR A 628 -20.81 -12.27 55.20
CA THR A 628 -21.19 -13.28 56.19
C THR A 628 -19.96 -13.85 56.91
N LYS A 629 -20.15 -14.91 57.71
CA LYS A 629 -19.03 -15.65 58.30
C LYS A 629 -18.21 -16.41 57.26
N ASP A 630 -18.83 -16.76 56.14
CA ASP A 630 -18.14 -17.35 55.00
C ASP A 630 -17.66 -16.21 54.09
N PRO A 631 -16.34 -16.05 53.85
CA PRO A 631 -15.83 -14.98 52.98
C PRO A 631 -16.28 -15.09 51.53
N LYS A 632 -16.84 -16.23 51.10
CA LYS A 632 -17.37 -16.42 49.74
C LYS A 632 -18.86 -16.10 49.62
N ILE A 633 -19.59 -16.01 50.73
CA ILE A 633 -21.03 -15.77 50.73
C ILE A 633 -21.29 -14.41 51.34
N PHE A 634 -21.94 -13.54 50.59
CA PHE A 634 -22.49 -12.28 51.06
C PHE A 634 -24.00 -12.40 51.13
N THR A 635 -24.68 -11.47 51.80
CA THR A 635 -26.13 -11.36 51.73
C THR A 635 -26.55 -10.02 51.18
N PHE A 636 -27.60 -10.00 50.38
CA PHE A 636 -28.19 -8.74 49.92
C PHE A 636 -28.69 -7.93 51.11
N VAL A 637 -28.35 -6.64 51.11
CA VAL A 637 -28.96 -5.66 52.02
C VAL A 637 -30.12 -5.01 51.32
N SER A 638 -29.91 -4.49 50.09
CA SER A 638 -30.87 -3.77 49.25
C SER A 638 -30.33 -3.63 47.81
N ASP A 639 -31.22 -3.48 46.82
CA ASP A 639 -30.92 -3.07 45.44
C ASP A 639 -31.86 -1.94 44.97
N ALA A 640 -31.51 -1.26 43.88
CA ALA A 640 -32.25 -0.11 43.34
C ALA A 640 -33.65 -0.45 42.79
N ASP A 641 -33.95 -1.72 42.52
CA ASP A 641 -35.22 -2.24 42.03
C ASP A 641 -36.05 -2.93 43.15
N SER A 642 -35.50 -3.13 44.36
CA SER A 642 -36.18 -3.87 45.43
C SER A 642 -37.35 -3.16 46.12
N MET A 643 -37.87 -2.02 45.62
CA MET A 643 -38.92 -1.27 46.33
C MET A 643 -40.14 -2.14 46.62
N ASP A 644 -40.49 -3.01 45.66
CA ASP A 644 -41.40 -4.15 45.87
C ASP A 644 -40.66 -5.44 45.48
N PRO A 645 -40.09 -6.19 46.45
CA PRO A 645 -39.28 -7.37 46.16
C PRO A 645 -40.09 -8.55 45.59
N TYR A 646 -41.42 -8.43 45.50
CA TYR A 646 -42.30 -9.42 44.89
C TYR A 646 -42.79 -9.01 43.50
N ALA A 647 -42.40 -7.84 43.01
CA ALA A 647 -42.81 -7.35 41.72
C ALA A 647 -42.29 -8.27 40.60
N GLN A 648 -43.15 -8.52 39.61
CA GLN A 648 -42.79 -9.23 38.39
C GLN A 648 -42.42 -8.17 37.35
N ILE A 649 -41.15 -7.80 37.33
CA ILE A 649 -40.60 -6.75 36.45
C ILE A 649 -39.65 -7.47 35.50
N ASP A 650 -39.81 -7.23 34.20
CA ASP A 650 -38.80 -7.59 33.20
C ASP A 650 -37.61 -6.62 33.38
N LEU A 651 -36.69 -7.01 34.27
CA LEU A 651 -35.50 -6.24 34.59
C LEU A 651 -34.66 -6.17 33.32
N ASN A 652 -34.33 -7.33 32.72
CA ASN A 652 -33.41 -7.50 31.59
C ASN A 652 -33.92 -6.91 30.25
N GLN A 653 -35.21 -6.58 30.15
CA GLN A 653 -35.92 -6.03 28.99
C GLN A 653 -35.93 -6.95 27.76
N ASP A 654 -35.84 -8.26 27.95
CA ASP A 654 -35.92 -9.24 26.86
C ASP A 654 -37.36 -9.67 26.50
N GLY A 655 -38.35 -9.22 27.29
CA GLY A 655 -39.77 -9.51 27.13
C GLY A 655 -40.22 -10.81 27.79
N ILE A 656 -39.36 -11.48 28.55
CA ILE A 656 -39.60 -12.73 29.28
C ILE A 656 -39.28 -12.44 30.75
N ILE A 657 -40.15 -12.90 31.67
CA ILE A 657 -39.88 -12.82 33.10
C ILE A 657 -39.40 -14.20 33.56
N ASP A 658 -38.10 -14.31 33.87
CA ASP A 658 -37.50 -15.55 34.34
C ASP A 658 -36.50 -15.35 35.50
N GLU A 659 -35.56 -16.28 35.70
CA GLU A 659 -34.56 -16.21 36.77
C GLU A 659 -33.62 -14.99 36.63
N ALA A 660 -33.44 -14.49 35.41
CA ALA A 660 -32.68 -13.27 35.12
C ALA A 660 -33.38 -11.98 35.60
N ASP A 661 -34.62 -12.08 36.07
CA ASP A 661 -35.40 -10.98 36.63
C ASP A 661 -35.65 -11.12 38.13
N SER A 662 -34.95 -12.06 38.78
CA SER A 662 -35.12 -12.31 40.20
C SER A 662 -34.73 -11.09 41.03
N LEU A 663 -35.66 -10.58 41.85
CA LEU A 663 -35.40 -9.58 42.88
C LEU A 663 -34.89 -10.30 44.15
N ASN A 664 -33.78 -9.83 44.72
CA ASN A 664 -33.26 -10.41 45.96
C ASN A 664 -33.64 -9.57 47.18
N PRO A 665 -34.52 -10.08 48.05
CA PRO A 665 -34.80 -9.41 49.30
C PRO A 665 -33.61 -9.39 50.26
N PRO A 666 -33.70 -8.56 51.33
CA PRO A 666 -32.68 -8.53 52.35
C PRO A 666 -32.45 -9.90 53.00
N GLY A 667 -31.19 -10.26 53.19
CA GLY A 667 -30.77 -11.50 53.81
C GLY A 667 -30.58 -12.67 52.84
N ASP A 668 -30.96 -12.52 51.56
CA ASP A 668 -30.72 -13.54 50.55
C ASP A 668 -29.21 -13.74 50.32
N PRO A 669 -28.72 -15.00 50.33
CA PRO A 669 -27.31 -15.29 50.12
C PRO A 669 -26.90 -15.13 48.66
N TYR A 670 -25.70 -14.60 48.44
CA TYR A 670 -25.08 -14.41 47.13
C TYR A 670 -23.65 -14.94 47.17
N ASP A 671 -23.31 -15.81 46.23
CA ASP A 671 -21.97 -16.39 46.10
C ASP A 671 -21.08 -15.46 45.28
N VAL A 672 -20.06 -14.89 45.92
CA VAL A 672 -19.12 -13.94 45.31
C VAL A 672 -17.76 -14.59 45.05
N SER A 673 -17.68 -15.92 45.06
CA SER A 673 -16.41 -16.65 44.89
C SER A 673 -15.76 -16.42 43.51
N GLU A 674 -16.56 -16.11 42.49
CA GLU A 674 -16.10 -15.74 41.14
C GLU A 674 -15.99 -14.22 40.93
N ILE A 675 -16.32 -13.41 41.94
CA ILE A 675 -16.33 -11.94 41.89
C ILE A 675 -15.36 -11.39 42.96
N PRO A 676 -14.04 -11.53 42.77
CA PRO A 676 -13.05 -11.10 43.75
C PRO A 676 -13.13 -9.58 44.02
N GLY A 677 -13.69 -8.80 43.08
CA GLY A 677 -13.96 -7.37 43.22
C GLY A 677 -14.74 -7.04 44.49
N VAL A 678 -15.75 -7.83 44.86
CA VAL A 678 -16.57 -7.63 46.09
C VAL A 678 -15.69 -7.68 47.34
N THR A 679 -14.85 -8.72 47.45
CA THR A 679 -13.98 -8.92 48.62
C THR A 679 -12.89 -7.85 48.70
N LEU A 680 -12.34 -7.42 47.56
CA LEU A 680 -11.43 -6.28 47.49
C LEU A 680 -12.14 -4.98 47.88
N GLY A 681 -13.40 -4.83 47.47
CA GLY A 681 -14.30 -3.72 47.77
C GLY A 681 -14.47 -3.49 49.27
N MET A 682 -14.41 -4.56 50.07
CA MET A 682 -14.44 -4.46 51.53
C MET A 682 -13.22 -3.74 52.13
N LYS A 683 -12.07 -3.72 51.44
CA LYS A 683 -10.83 -3.08 51.89
C LYS A 683 -10.70 -1.64 51.37
N GLY A 684 -11.21 -1.37 50.18
CA GLY A 684 -11.14 -0.09 49.49
C GLY A 684 -11.84 -0.17 48.13
N PRO A 685 -12.01 0.95 47.41
CA PRO A 685 -12.61 0.94 46.09
C PRO A 685 -11.91 -0.05 45.14
N SER A 686 -12.69 -0.91 44.49
CA SER A 686 -12.23 -1.97 43.60
C SER A 686 -13.11 -2.06 42.36
N VAL A 687 -12.68 -2.90 41.41
CA VAL A 687 -13.39 -3.18 40.17
C VAL A 687 -13.00 -4.58 39.71
N ASP A 688 -13.87 -5.26 38.98
CA ASP A 688 -13.55 -6.57 38.43
C ASP A 688 -12.47 -6.51 37.33
N GLU A 689 -11.55 -7.47 37.37
CA GLU A 689 -10.44 -7.59 36.42
C GLU A 689 -10.87 -8.11 35.05
N GLU A 690 -11.99 -8.82 34.98
CA GLU A 690 -12.64 -9.34 33.77
C GLU A 690 -14.16 -9.24 33.94
N PRO A 691 -14.95 -9.11 32.86
CA PRO A 691 -16.39 -9.19 32.98
C PRO A 691 -16.80 -10.53 33.58
N PHE A 692 -17.67 -10.52 34.59
CA PHE A 692 -18.24 -11.75 35.16
C PHE A 692 -19.65 -11.96 34.61
N THR A 693 -20.14 -13.20 34.68
CA THR A 693 -21.50 -13.56 34.27
C THR A 693 -22.20 -14.24 35.42
N ASP A 694 -23.41 -13.78 35.72
CA ASP A 694 -24.32 -14.43 36.66
C ASP A 694 -25.72 -14.57 36.04
N GLN A 695 -26.72 -14.80 36.88
CA GLN A 695 -28.10 -14.98 36.43
C GLN A 695 -28.70 -13.72 35.79
N TRP A 696 -28.27 -12.51 36.14
CA TRP A 696 -28.83 -11.26 35.61
C TRP A 696 -28.16 -10.81 34.31
N GLY A 697 -27.00 -11.36 33.98
CA GLY A 697 -26.27 -11.07 32.75
C GLY A 697 -24.75 -11.04 32.90
N THR A 698 -24.09 -10.32 32.00
CA THR A 698 -22.63 -10.13 32.01
C THR A 698 -22.28 -8.68 32.32
N PHE A 699 -21.48 -8.46 33.36
CA PHE A 699 -21.25 -7.13 33.92
C PHE A 699 -19.77 -6.79 34.10
N ILE A 700 -19.49 -5.48 34.09
CA ILE A 700 -18.27 -4.90 34.66
C ILE A 700 -18.70 -4.11 35.88
N SER A 701 -18.24 -4.53 37.06
CA SER A 701 -18.73 -3.99 38.31
C SER A 701 -17.66 -3.29 39.13
N GLY A 702 -18.05 -2.16 39.70
CA GLY A 702 -17.27 -1.38 40.64
C GLY A 702 -17.79 -1.58 42.05
N PHE A 703 -16.89 -1.67 43.03
CA PHE A 703 -17.25 -1.88 44.42
C PHE A 703 -16.57 -0.89 45.34
N ALA A 704 -17.23 -0.52 46.43
CA ALA A 704 -16.65 0.35 47.44
C ALA A 704 -17.16 0.06 48.85
N PRO A 705 -16.30 0.20 49.88
CA PRO A 705 -16.67 -0.13 51.24
C PRO A 705 -17.56 0.95 51.84
N ILE A 706 -18.65 0.52 52.47
CA ILE A 706 -19.45 1.37 53.35
C ILE A 706 -18.88 1.22 54.75
N LYS A 707 -18.35 2.31 55.31
CA LYS A 707 -17.62 2.30 56.59
C LYS A 707 -18.44 2.95 57.70
N ASP A 708 -18.33 2.41 58.91
CA ASP A 708 -18.87 3.03 60.11
C ASP A 708 -18.04 4.26 60.54
N GLY A 709 -18.55 5.01 61.52
CA GLY A 709 -17.84 6.18 62.06
C GLY A 709 -16.50 5.87 62.77
N LYS A 710 -16.11 4.60 62.88
CA LYS A 710 -14.80 4.15 63.40
C LYS A 710 -13.87 3.68 62.27
N GLY A 711 -14.33 3.72 61.02
CA GLY A 711 -13.59 3.27 59.84
C GLY A 711 -13.70 1.77 59.53
N ASN A 712 -14.53 1.00 60.24
CA ASN A 712 -14.74 -0.41 59.96
C ASN A 712 -15.71 -0.57 58.78
N THR A 713 -15.37 -1.41 57.81
CA THR A 713 -16.29 -1.73 56.71
C THR A 713 -17.41 -2.66 57.18
N VAL A 714 -18.66 -2.25 56.99
CA VAL A 714 -19.86 -3.03 57.39
C VAL A 714 -20.58 -3.67 56.22
N ALA A 715 -20.43 -3.11 55.03
CA ALA A 715 -21.05 -3.56 53.78
C ALA A 715 -20.23 -3.04 52.59
N VAL A 716 -20.57 -3.50 51.40
CA VAL A 716 -19.98 -3.04 50.13
C VAL A 716 -21.10 -2.61 49.19
N LEU A 717 -20.94 -1.43 48.60
CA LEU A 717 -21.78 -0.96 47.50
C LEU A 717 -21.24 -1.56 46.20
N GLY A 718 -22.11 -2.20 45.41
CA GLY A 718 -21.84 -2.66 44.06
C GLY A 718 -22.56 -1.77 43.03
N VAL A 719 -21.87 -1.50 41.92
CA VAL A 719 -22.35 -0.71 40.80
C VAL A 719 -22.00 -1.45 39.52
N ASP A 720 -23.01 -1.88 38.77
CA ASP A 720 -22.85 -2.73 37.59
C ASP A 720 -23.16 -1.98 36.31
N ARG A 721 -22.33 -2.21 35.29
CA ARG A 721 -22.61 -1.81 33.92
C ARG A 721 -22.58 -3.03 33.01
N ILE A 722 -23.47 -3.07 32.02
CA ILE A 722 -23.55 -4.17 31.04
C ILE A 722 -22.22 -4.25 30.28
N ALA A 723 -21.63 -5.45 30.22
CA ALA A 723 -20.32 -5.65 29.58
C ALA A 723 -20.36 -5.42 28.06
N ASP A 724 -21.50 -5.72 27.41
CA ASP A 724 -21.70 -5.53 25.98
C ASP A 724 -21.66 -4.07 25.54
N ASP A 725 -21.86 -3.10 26.45
CA ASP A 725 -21.63 -1.68 26.18
C ASP A 725 -20.21 -1.42 25.66
N VAL A 726 -19.22 -2.15 26.19
CA VAL A 726 -17.82 -2.03 25.74
C VAL A 726 -17.70 -2.48 24.29
N GLN A 727 -18.36 -3.59 23.94
CA GLN A 727 -18.39 -4.07 22.57
C GLN A 727 -19.10 -3.07 21.66
N GLU A 728 -20.23 -2.50 22.08
CA GLU A 728 -20.96 -1.51 21.29
C GLU A 728 -20.14 -0.22 21.08
N LEU A 729 -19.51 0.30 22.12
CA LEU A 729 -18.59 1.46 22.05
C LEU A 729 -17.43 1.18 21.06
N THR A 730 -16.89 -0.04 21.11
CA THR A 730 -15.81 -0.47 20.21
C THR A 730 -16.34 -0.63 18.78
N PHE A 731 -17.47 -1.30 18.58
CA PHE A 731 -18.06 -1.52 17.26
C PHE A 731 -18.47 -0.22 16.57
N ARG A 732 -19.10 0.72 17.28
CA ARG A 732 -19.46 2.04 16.71
C ARG A 732 -18.25 2.77 16.15
N THR A 733 -17.11 2.68 16.83
CA THR A 733 -15.84 3.29 16.39
C THR A 733 -15.30 2.61 15.12
N PHE A 734 -15.34 1.28 15.04
CA PHE A 734 -14.76 0.53 13.92
C PHE A 734 -15.72 0.28 12.74
N LYS A 735 -17.01 0.59 12.88
CA LYS A 735 -18.03 0.41 11.84
C LYS A 735 -17.65 1.05 10.49
N PRO A 736 -17.11 2.29 10.42
CA PRO A 736 -16.64 2.86 9.14
C PRO A 736 -15.46 2.09 8.53
N ILE A 737 -14.54 1.59 9.36
CA ILE A 737 -13.38 0.78 8.93
C ILE A 737 -13.85 -0.57 8.39
N GLN A 738 -14.82 -1.20 9.04
CA GLN A 738 -15.45 -2.43 8.56
C GLN A 738 -16.13 -2.23 7.20
N TYR A 739 -16.88 -1.13 7.01
CA TYR A 739 -17.46 -0.81 5.70
C TYR A 739 -16.40 -0.58 4.64
N PHE A 740 -15.32 0.16 4.97
CA PHE A 740 -14.20 0.37 4.06
C PHE A 740 -13.53 -0.95 3.67
N LEU A 741 -13.19 -1.81 4.64
CA LEU A 741 -12.60 -3.13 4.38
C LEU A 741 -13.53 -4.02 3.57
N GLY A 742 -14.83 -3.97 3.84
CA GLY A 742 -15.85 -4.70 3.07
C GLY A 742 -15.93 -4.24 1.62
N ILE A 743 -15.95 -2.93 1.37
CA ILE A 743 -15.92 -2.35 0.01
C ILE A 743 -14.59 -2.67 -0.68
N PHE A 744 -13.47 -2.53 0.02
CA PHE A 744 -12.15 -2.85 -0.52
C PHE A 744 -12.04 -4.33 -0.91
N LEU A 745 -12.48 -5.23 -0.04
CA LEU A 745 -12.54 -6.66 -0.31
C LEU A 745 -13.48 -6.96 -1.49
N PHE A 746 -14.64 -6.32 -1.54
CA PHE A 746 -15.56 -6.42 -2.68
C PHE A 746 -14.89 -5.99 -3.98
N LEU A 747 -14.18 -4.86 -4.01
CA LEU A 747 -13.46 -4.39 -5.20
C LEU A 747 -12.33 -5.35 -5.61
N VAL A 748 -11.62 -5.94 -4.64
CA VAL A 748 -10.58 -6.95 -4.89
C VAL A 748 -11.21 -8.23 -5.47
N VAL A 749 -12.31 -8.72 -4.88
CA VAL A 749 -13.03 -9.92 -5.34
C VAL A 749 -13.68 -9.68 -6.71
N PHE A 750 -14.29 -8.51 -6.92
CA PHE A 750 -14.89 -8.11 -8.19
C PHE A 750 -13.84 -8.06 -9.30
N ARG A 751 -12.69 -7.43 -9.02
CA ARG A 751 -11.55 -7.43 -9.94
C ARG A 751 -11.01 -8.84 -10.19
N PHE A 752 -10.92 -9.69 -9.17
CA PHE A 752 -10.53 -11.10 -9.32
C PHE A 752 -11.50 -11.86 -10.22
N ALA A 753 -12.81 -11.67 -10.03
CA ALA A 753 -13.86 -12.34 -10.80
C ALA A 753 -13.85 -11.92 -12.28
N ILE A 754 -13.60 -10.64 -12.59
CA ILE A 754 -13.46 -10.15 -13.97
C ILE A 754 -12.31 -10.84 -14.73
N PHE A 755 -11.21 -11.13 -14.04
CA PHE A 755 -10.00 -11.69 -14.66
C PHE A 755 -9.93 -13.22 -14.61
N ASN A 756 -10.84 -13.91 -13.93
CA ASN A 756 -10.82 -15.36 -13.77
C ASN A 756 -12.17 -15.99 -14.16
N GLN A 757 -12.23 -16.54 -15.37
CA GLN A 757 -13.47 -17.08 -15.97
C GLN A 757 -14.12 -18.18 -15.12
N SER A 758 -13.35 -19.04 -14.45
CA SER A 758 -13.91 -20.10 -13.59
C SER A 758 -14.61 -19.57 -12.35
N LEU A 759 -14.08 -18.50 -11.73
CA LEU A 759 -14.70 -17.88 -10.56
C LEU A 759 -15.95 -17.06 -10.96
N SER A 760 -15.93 -16.42 -12.13
CA SER A 760 -17.11 -15.75 -12.67
C SER A 760 -18.27 -16.73 -12.94
N GLN A 761 -17.97 -17.93 -13.45
CA GLN A 761 -18.96 -18.98 -13.65
C GLN A 761 -19.50 -19.52 -12.31
N TRP A 762 -18.63 -19.73 -11.32
CA TRP A 762 -19.04 -20.14 -9.96
C TRP A 762 -19.91 -19.08 -9.26
N ILE A 763 -19.58 -17.79 -9.39
CA ILE A 763 -20.40 -16.68 -8.87
C ILE A 763 -21.76 -16.61 -9.57
N LEU A 764 -21.81 -16.85 -10.89
CA LEU A 764 -23.07 -16.92 -11.65
C LEU A 764 -23.88 -18.18 -11.33
N GLU A 765 -23.26 -19.23 -10.78
CA GLU A 765 -23.92 -20.46 -10.36
C GLU A 765 -24.50 -20.41 -8.95
N LEU A 766 -24.09 -19.44 -8.11
CA LEU A 766 -24.69 -19.20 -6.79
C LEU A 766 -26.19 -18.91 -6.94
N SER A 767 -26.99 -19.76 -6.31
CA SER A 767 -28.44 -19.88 -6.49
C SER A 767 -29.24 -18.60 -6.20
N TRP A 768 -28.68 -17.67 -5.41
CA TRP A 768 -29.30 -16.37 -5.12
C TRP A 768 -29.14 -15.35 -6.27
N LEU A 769 -28.03 -15.38 -7.02
CA LEU A 769 -27.79 -14.49 -8.18
C LEU A 769 -28.64 -14.91 -9.40
N LYS A 770 -28.84 -16.21 -9.61
CA LYS A 770 -29.79 -16.73 -10.62
C LYS A 770 -31.25 -16.32 -10.34
N ARG A 771 -31.61 -16.09 -9.08
CA ARG A 771 -32.94 -15.55 -8.71
C ARG A 771 -33.06 -14.06 -8.97
N MET A 772 -31.98 -13.30 -8.83
CA MET A 772 -31.96 -11.85 -9.00
C MET A 772 -31.94 -11.43 -10.47
N PHE A 773 -31.29 -12.20 -11.35
CA PHE A 773 -31.19 -11.94 -12.80
C PHE A 773 -32.11 -12.82 -13.66
N LYS A 774 -33.32 -13.15 -13.17
CA LYS A 774 -34.34 -13.82 -14.00
C LYS A 774 -34.72 -12.94 -15.20
N ILE A 775 -34.02 -13.13 -16.32
CA ILE A 775 -34.50 -12.80 -17.65
C ILE A 775 -35.37 -13.99 -18.06
N HIS A 776 -36.68 -13.78 -18.07
CA HIS A 776 -37.64 -14.68 -18.71
C HIS A 776 -37.48 -14.57 -20.25
N PRO A 777 -37.80 -15.65 -20.97
CA PRO A 777 -36.96 -16.29 -22.01
C PRO A 777 -36.63 -15.43 -23.23
#